data_AF-A0A7K1G6V8-F1
#
_entry.id   AF-A0A7K1G6V8-F1
#
_cell.length_a   1.000
_cell.length_b   1.000
_cell.length_c   1.000
_cell.angle_alpha   90.00
_cell.angle_beta   90.00
_cell.angle_gamma   90.00
#
_symmetry.space_group_name_H-M   'P 1'
#
loop_
_entity.id
_entity.type
_entity.pdbx_description
1 polymer ?
#
loop_
_entity_poly.entity_id
_entity_poly.type
_entity_poly.pdbx_seq_one_letter_code
_entity_poly.pdbx_strand_id
1 'polypeptide(L)'
;MEVFLLVVLFCLLIYVLNTIKGRFDSLEDDIKRLSKKIDLLKVTEKPIENLQPTPIPVIKHEEIKITPEQSKPIIPEPLKKEVPEEKISDEELEKIALSASIHTPPKPVEPKVAPKPFVPVEPEKSFWENFKEQNPDLEKFIGENLINKIGVLILVLGISYFVKYAIDKDWINEPARVGIGVLCGVLVMGIAHKLRKNYAAFSSVIVAGAIAIFYFTIGIAFHDYHLFNQTVAFSIMVVITAFSALVSLSYNRIELAVLSLIGGFAVPFMVSTGEGNYVVLFSYIIILNIGILAIAYYKKWNLVNVLAYLFTVLLYGGWLFKDISSGKPHYVGALSFGFAFYFIFILMNIINNIKSKGEFSKTQLTILASNTFLFYAAGMVILKDYHPEYRGLFTATIALLNLVYATFLYKKFGLDKKAVYLLIGLTLTFITLAIPIQFEGNYITLFWAAEAVLLLWLSQKSKISSYRFGSLIVHILMLFSLIMDWNKYYRSDLALNIIINPIFSTGIFASCSLFAVLYLLKKESQENSSFNSIFDPETYKNSFLGTGLLITYLTGLFEVIYQSNNHIESIYSAISLPILYHLLFSIVFSSFIIKKKTLSGYQAATVLIVVNIVLFAFWFSNYPFLEHKEIIGSGTGKSIAFYLHYVTLFITVYAAYQLFQISKKTDLAFFKNKYFIWVASFFIIYIASSEVMLHGLVFMNSPVTTQNIQASSMYLSYKNDLPYLRDFIADDFIDLARTKIIKTGFPILWGVLAFIFLIVGIKKQVKTLRIIALSLLGLTIVKLFFYDISNISETGKIISFILLGILILIISFVYQKIKVLVIDENKPTSETHEIK
;
A
#
# COMPACT_ATOMS: atom_id res chain seq x y z
N MET A 1 29.84 5.80 -21.13
CA MET A 1 30.11 4.83 -22.23
C MET A 1 31.17 3.80 -21.88
N GLU A 2 32.27 4.16 -21.23
CA GLU A 2 33.40 3.26 -20.95
C GLU A 2 33.06 2.11 -19.98
N VAL A 3 32.27 2.36 -18.92
CA VAL A 3 31.77 1.31 -18.00
C VAL A 3 30.86 0.31 -18.72
N PHE A 4 30.01 0.80 -19.62
CA PHE A 4 29.16 -0.04 -20.46
C PHE A 4 30.01 -0.90 -21.40
N LEU A 5 31.04 -0.33 -22.03
CA LEU A 5 31.98 -1.06 -22.87
C LEU A 5 32.76 -2.14 -22.10
N LEU A 6 33.17 -1.86 -20.86
CA LEU A 6 33.92 -2.80 -20.01
C LEU A 6 33.02 -3.94 -19.51
N VAL A 7 31.77 -3.65 -19.16
CA VAL A 7 30.76 -4.66 -18.81
C VAL A 7 30.39 -5.49 -20.02
N VAL A 8 30.20 -4.88 -21.20
CA VAL A 8 29.94 -5.58 -22.45
C VAL A 8 31.12 -6.46 -22.84
N LEU A 9 32.36 -5.98 -22.74
CA LEU A 9 33.56 -6.79 -23.00
C LEU A 9 33.69 -7.95 -22.01
N PHE A 10 33.34 -7.74 -20.74
CA PHE A 10 33.37 -8.80 -19.72
C PHE A 10 32.27 -9.85 -19.95
N CYS A 11 31.05 -9.42 -20.29
CA CYS A 11 29.96 -10.31 -20.68
C CYS A 11 30.27 -11.08 -21.96
N LEU A 12 30.88 -10.41 -22.95
CA LEU A 12 31.28 -11.00 -24.24
C LEU A 12 32.44 -11.98 -24.05
N LEU A 13 33.39 -11.68 -23.15
CA LEU A 13 34.44 -12.61 -22.74
C LEU A 13 33.86 -13.86 -22.05
N ILE A 14 32.92 -13.69 -21.11
CA ILE A 14 32.22 -14.81 -20.45
C ILE A 14 31.43 -15.64 -21.47
N TYR A 15 30.74 -14.98 -22.40
CA TYR A 15 29.99 -15.63 -23.46
C TYR A 15 30.92 -16.46 -24.35
N VAL A 16 32.00 -15.87 -24.87
CA VAL A 16 32.98 -16.56 -25.72
C VAL A 16 33.64 -17.74 -24.97
N LEU A 17 34.01 -17.56 -23.70
CA LEU A 17 34.56 -18.64 -22.87
C LEU A 17 33.56 -19.78 -22.65
N ASN A 18 32.27 -19.47 -22.46
CA ASN A 18 31.22 -20.47 -22.33
C ASN A 18 30.93 -21.17 -23.66
N THR A 19 30.92 -20.45 -24.78
CA THR A 19 30.72 -21.01 -26.13
C THR A 19 31.86 -21.94 -26.53
N ILE A 20 33.11 -21.54 -26.28
CA ILE A 20 34.29 -22.39 -26.55
C ILE A 20 34.24 -23.66 -25.69
N LYS A 21 33.88 -23.53 -24.40
CA LYS A 21 33.77 -24.67 -23.51
C LYS A 21 32.64 -25.63 -23.94
N GLY A 22 31.46 -25.12 -24.27
CA GLY A 22 30.35 -25.94 -24.74
C GLY A 22 30.67 -26.71 -26.03
N ARG A 23 31.45 -26.09 -26.94
CA ARG A 23 31.96 -26.78 -28.14
C ARG A 23 32.96 -27.89 -27.80
N PHE A 24 33.84 -27.66 -26.81
CA PHE A 24 34.79 -28.67 -26.34
C PHE A 24 34.08 -29.86 -25.68
N ASP A 25 33.10 -29.59 -24.82
CA ASP A 25 32.31 -30.63 -24.14
C ASP A 25 31.54 -31.48 -25.17
N SER A 26 30.96 -30.84 -26.22
CA SER A 26 30.32 -31.55 -27.34
C SER A 26 31.30 -32.41 -28.14
N LEU A 27 32.50 -31.89 -28.42
CA LEU A 27 33.53 -32.62 -29.17
C LEU A 27 34.01 -33.86 -28.40
N GLU A 28 34.15 -33.75 -27.08
CA GLU A 28 34.54 -34.87 -26.22
C GLU A 28 33.46 -35.96 -26.20
N ASP A 29 32.19 -35.57 -26.16
CA ASP A 29 31.05 -36.50 -26.21
C ASP A 29 30.95 -37.19 -27.58
N ASP A 30 31.20 -36.46 -28.67
CA ASP A 30 31.25 -37.02 -30.02
C ASP A 30 32.42 -38.00 -30.20
N ILE A 31 33.60 -37.68 -29.65
CA ILE A 31 34.75 -38.59 -29.64
C ILE A 31 34.43 -39.86 -28.83
N LYS A 32 33.78 -39.75 -27.67
CA LYS A 32 33.34 -40.93 -26.88
C LYS A 32 32.33 -41.78 -27.66
N ARG A 33 31.39 -41.16 -28.37
CA ARG A 33 30.42 -41.87 -29.23
C ARG A 33 31.10 -42.57 -30.41
N LEU A 34 32.08 -41.92 -31.05
CA LEU A 34 32.87 -42.49 -32.14
C LEU A 34 33.73 -43.66 -31.65
N SER A 35 34.41 -43.52 -30.51
CA SER A 35 35.16 -44.62 -29.88
C SER A 35 34.25 -45.82 -29.62
N LYS A 36 33.07 -45.59 -29.05
CA LYS A 36 32.09 -46.64 -28.77
C LYS A 36 31.57 -47.32 -30.05
N LYS A 37 31.39 -46.57 -31.14
CA LYS A 37 31.04 -47.13 -32.46
C LYS A 37 32.18 -47.94 -33.07
N ILE A 38 33.43 -47.50 -32.94
CA ILE A 38 34.61 -48.23 -33.41
C ILE A 38 34.78 -49.54 -32.64
N ASP A 39 34.57 -49.51 -31.32
CA ASP A 39 34.63 -50.73 -30.49
C ASP A 39 33.52 -51.73 -30.87
N LEU A 40 32.31 -51.25 -31.18
CA LEU A 40 31.22 -52.09 -31.70
C LEU A 40 31.53 -52.68 -33.08
N LEU A 41 32.20 -51.93 -33.97
CA LEU A 41 32.61 -52.42 -35.29
C LEU A 41 33.72 -53.47 -35.19
N LYS A 42 34.68 -53.32 -34.27
CA LYS A 42 35.74 -54.30 -34.02
C LYS A 42 35.23 -55.64 -33.50
N VAL A 43 34.10 -55.68 -32.79
CA VAL A 43 33.46 -56.91 -32.33
C VAL A 43 32.80 -57.70 -33.48
N THR A 44 32.53 -57.06 -34.63
CA THR A 44 31.82 -57.65 -35.77
C THR A 44 32.77 -58.35 -36.77
N GLU A 45 34.09 -58.13 -36.69
CA GLU A 45 35.09 -58.81 -37.51
C GLU A 45 35.70 -60.02 -36.78
N LYS A 46 34.98 -61.15 -36.79
CA LYS A 46 35.60 -62.50 -36.74
C LYS A 46 35.15 -63.29 -37.96
N PRO A 47 36.02 -64.10 -38.59
CA PRO A 47 35.82 -64.55 -39.97
C PRO A 47 34.93 -65.80 -40.02
N ILE A 48 33.97 -65.83 -40.94
CA ILE A 48 33.24 -67.04 -41.32
C ILE A 48 33.50 -67.31 -42.81
N GLU A 49 33.91 -68.55 -43.03
CA GLU A 49 34.45 -69.14 -44.24
C GLU A 49 33.35 -69.61 -45.20
N ASN A 50 33.50 -69.23 -46.48
CA ASN A 50 32.99 -69.80 -47.74
C ASN A 50 31.56 -70.38 -47.86
N LEU A 51 30.77 -69.66 -48.67
CA LEU A 51 29.52 -70.05 -49.36
C LEU A 51 29.74 -71.10 -50.45
N GLN A 52 28.73 -71.95 -50.72
CA GLN A 52 28.38 -72.47 -52.06
C GLN A 52 26.98 -73.17 -52.09
N PRO A 53 26.36 -73.44 -53.27
CA PRO A 53 25.06 -72.88 -53.65
C PRO A 53 23.92 -73.91 -53.88
N THR A 54 22.71 -73.36 -54.03
CA THR A 54 21.38 -74.00 -54.30
C THR A 54 21.31 -75.08 -55.38
N PRO A 55 20.29 -75.97 -55.29
CA PRO A 55 19.24 -75.95 -56.32
C PRO A 55 17.78 -76.17 -55.84
N ILE A 56 16.85 -75.56 -56.59
CA ILE A 56 15.37 -75.72 -56.68
C ILE A 56 15.06 -77.00 -57.55
N PRO A 57 13.84 -77.59 -57.75
CA PRO A 57 12.43 -77.39 -57.25
C PRO A 57 11.72 -78.71 -56.81
N VAL A 58 10.41 -78.65 -56.45
CA VAL A 58 9.29 -79.40 -57.11
C VAL A 58 7.94 -78.93 -56.52
N ILE A 59 7.00 -78.62 -57.42
CA ILE A 59 5.61 -78.19 -57.16
C ILE A 59 4.70 -79.43 -57.01
N LYS A 60 3.71 -79.42 -56.10
CA LYS A 60 2.36 -79.93 -56.40
C LYS A 60 1.23 -79.46 -55.45
N HIS A 61 0.24 -78.84 -56.10
CA HIS A 61 -1.20 -78.76 -55.85
C HIS A 61 -1.75 -77.79 -54.79
N GLU A 62 -2.30 -76.70 -55.33
CA GLU A 62 -3.32 -75.82 -54.76
C GLU A 62 -4.65 -76.55 -54.60
N GLU A 63 -5.34 -76.26 -53.50
CA GLU A 63 -6.80 -76.23 -53.47
C GLU A 63 -7.27 -75.04 -52.63
N ILE A 64 -8.22 -74.31 -53.22
CA ILE A 64 -8.74 -73.01 -52.83
C ILE A 64 -9.78 -73.17 -51.71
N LYS A 65 -9.77 -72.27 -50.72
CA LYS A 65 -11.00 -71.88 -49.99
C LYS A 65 -10.94 -70.44 -49.49
N ILE A 66 -11.98 -69.67 -49.84
CA ILE A 66 -12.17 -68.25 -49.61
C ILE A 66 -12.98 -68.00 -48.31
N THR A 67 -12.58 -66.93 -47.61
CA THR A 67 -13.07 -66.11 -46.46
C THR A 67 -14.57 -66.17 -46.12
N PRO A 68 -14.99 -65.93 -44.84
CA PRO A 68 -15.19 -64.54 -44.33
C PRO A 68 -14.89 -64.27 -42.82
N GLU A 69 -14.46 -63.03 -42.55
CA GLU A 69 -14.84 -62.08 -41.46
C GLU A 69 -14.80 -62.41 -39.94
N GLN A 70 -14.29 -61.42 -39.18
CA GLN A 70 -14.92 -60.72 -38.03
C GLN A 70 -14.13 -60.64 -36.71
N SER A 71 -14.19 -59.43 -36.14
CA SER A 71 -13.42 -58.88 -35.03
C SER A 71 -14.23 -58.69 -33.73
N LYS A 72 -13.50 -58.59 -32.59
CA LYS A 72 -13.86 -58.34 -31.16
C LYS A 72 -13.98 -59.64 -30.33
N PRO A 73 -13.89 -59.64 -28.97
CA PRO A 73 -14.00 -58.52 -28.00
C PRO A 73 -13.07 -58.58 -26.75
N ILE A 74 -12.81 -57.47 -26.01
CA ILE A 74 -12.59 -57.53 -24.53
C ILE A 74 -13.12 -56.26 -23.80
N ILE A 75 -13.65 -56.54 -22.59
CA ILE A 75 -14.40 -55.87 -21.52
C ILE A 75 -13.63 -54.80 -20.70
N PRO A 76 -14.28 -53.84 -20.00
CA PRO A 76 -13.65 -52.96 -18.99
C PRO A 76 -14.13 -53.13 -17.52
N GLU A 77 -13.33 -52.50 -16.61
CA GLU A 77 -13.44 -52.16 -15.16
C GLU A 77 -12.80 -53.10 -14.09
N PRO A 78 -12.37 -52.61 -12.88
CA PRO A 78 -12.12 -51.23 -12.39
C PRO A 78 -10.87 -51.05 -11.45
N LEU A 79 -10.65 -49.79 -10.97
CA LEU A 79 -10.15 -49.33 -9.64
C LEU A 79 -8.83 -48.50 -9.49
N LYS A 80 -9.08 -47.25 -9.02
CA LYS A 80 -8.41 -46.42 -7.98
C LYS A 80 -7.20 -45.48 -8.28
N LYS A 81 -7.53 -44.17 -8.27
CA LYS A 81 -7.07 -43.01 -7.42
C LYS A 81 -5.63 -43.07 -6.86
N GLU A 82 -4.83 -42.00 -6.86
CA GLU A 82 -5.04 -40.74 -6.12
C GLU A 82 -4.03 -39.65 -6.58
N VAL A 83 -4.47 -38.39 -6.74
CA VAL A 83 -3.61 -37.18 -6.76
C VAL A 83 -4.21 -36.17 -5.78
N PRO A 84 -3.43 -35.47 -4.92
CA PRO A 84 -3.96 -34.69 -3.80
C PRO A 84 -4.43 -33.28 -4.20
N GLU A 85 -5.44 -32.82 -3.46
CA GLU A 85 -6.11 -31.53 -3.47
C GLU A 85 -5.19 -30.36 -3.10
N GLU A 86 -5.29 -29.27 -3.87
CA GLU A 86 -4.95 -27.92 -3.43
C GLU A 86 -6.24 -27.24 -2.95
N LYS A 87 -6.24 -26.81 -1.67
CA LYS A 87 -7.38 -26.19 -0.98
C LYS A 87 -7.62 -24.77 -1.50
N ILE A 88 -8.76 -24.55 -2.14
CA ILE A 88 -9.34 -23.22 -2.36
C ILE A 88 -10.18 -22.87 -1.11
N SER A 89 -10.04 -21.64 -0.60
CA SER A 89 -10.71 -21.18 0.62
C SER A 89 -12.18 -20.83 0.39
N ASP A 90 -13.00 -21.07 1.41
CA ASP A 90 -14.47 -20.98 1.41
C ASP A 90 -15.09 -19.62 1.01
N GLU A 91 -14.31 -18.55 0.88
CA GLU A 91 -14.82 -17.24 0.43
C GLU A 91 -15.06 -17.12 -1.08
N GLU A 92 -14.42 -17.96 -1.91
CA GLU A 92 -14.71 -18.00 -3.37
C GLU A 92 -15.95 -18.86 -3.69
N LEU A 93 -16.35 -19.77 -2.79
CA LEU A 93 -17.51 -20.65 -3.00
C LEU A 93 -18.85 -19.94 -2.76
N GLU A 94 -18.91 -18.90 -1.94
CA GLU A 94 -20.17 -18.18 -1.71
C GLU A 94 -20.48 -17.12 -2.78
N LYS A 95 -19.46 -16.61 -3.49
CA LYS A 95 -19.66 -15.65 -4.59
C LYS A 95 -19.98 -16.28 -5.94
N ILE A 96 -19.66 -17.56 -6.15
CA ILE A 96 -19.99 -18.27 -7.40
C ILE A 96 -21.40 -18.89 -7.33
N ALA A 97 -21.95 -19.12 -6.13
CA ALA A 97 -23.26 -19.76 -5.94
C ALA A 97 -24.49 -18.88 -6.23
N LEU A 98 -24.34 -17.58 -6.49
CA LEU A 98 -25.47 -16.67 -6.79
C LEU A 98 -25.44 -16.02 -8.18
N SER A 99 -24.54 -16.46 -9.07
CA SER A 99 -24.38 -15.88 -10.41
C SER A 99 -24.27 -16.95 -11.50
N ALA A 100 -25.45 -17.37 -11.98
CA ALA A 100 -25.73 -17.74 -13.36
C ALA A 100 -25.42 -19.17 -13.89
N SER A 101 -26.51 -19.78 -14.36
CA SER A 101 -26.69 -20.39 -15.69
C SER A 101 -26.61 -21.91 -15.86
N ILE A 102 -27.79 -22.44 -16.15
CA ILE A 102 -28.12 -23.71 -16.80
C ILE A 102 -27.39 -23.81 -18.16
N HIS A 103 -26.59 -24.86 -18.36
CA HIS A 103 -26.28 -25.38 -19.70
C HIS A 103 -26.08 -26.90 -19.67
N THR A 104 -26.80 -27.58 -20.56
CA THR A 104 -26.84 -29.03 -20.79
C THR A 104 -25.84 -29.47 -21.89
N PRO A 105 -25.23 -30.69 -21.79
CA PRO A 105 -24.53 -31.36 -22.89
C PRO A 105 -25.39 -32.48 -23.57
N PRO A 106 -24.95 -33.09 -24.70
CA PRO A 106 -25.73 -33.19 -25.95
C PRO A 106 -26.43 -34.55 -26.24
N LYS A 107 -27.40 -34.54 -27.17
CA LYS A 107 -28.16 -35.71 -27.65
C LYS A 107 -27.48 -36.47 -28.82
N PRO A 108 -27.58 -37.81 -28.86
CA PRO A 108 -27.27 -38.64 -30.05
C PRO A 108 -28.33 -38.51 -31.16
N VAL A 109 -27.89 -38.68 -32.41
CA VAL A 109 -28.68 -38.66 -33.65
C VAL A 109 -29.45 -39.96 -33.83
N GLU A 110 -30.78 -39.88 -33.96
CA GLU A 110 -31.67 -40.98 -34.38
C GLU A 110 -31.76 -41.11 -35.91
N PRO A 111 -31.97 -42.33 -36.45
CA PRO A 111 -32.10 -42.59 -37.89
C PRO A 111 -33.48 -42.20 -38.45
N LYS A 112 -33.48 -41.60 -39.64
CA LYS A 112 -34.67 -41.19 -40.41
C LYS A 112 -35.54 -42.40 -40.81
N VAL A 113 -36.82 -42.38 -40.42
CA VAL A 113 -37.90 -43.20 -41.00
C VAL A 113 -38.61 -42.41 -42.10
N ALA A 114 -38.97 -43.10 -43.19
CA ALA A 114 -39.53 -42.58 -44.44
C ALA A 114 -40.82 -41.71 -44.27
N PRO A 115 -41.08 -40.77 -45.21
CA PRO A 115 -42.19 -39.83 -45.10
C PRO A 115 -43.56 -40.49 -45.36
N LYS A 116 -44.55 -40.17 -44.52
CA LYS A 116 -45.98 -40.45 -44.76
C LYS A 116 -46.69 -39.20 -45.34
N PRO A 117 -47.80 -39.38 -46.08
CA PRO A 117 -48.41 -38.35 -46.93
C PRO A 117 -48.99 -37.15 -46.15
N PHE A 118 -48.90 -35.98 -46.77
CA PHE A 118 -49.38 -34.68 -46.30
C PHE A 118 -50.92 -34.62 -46.25
N VAL A 119 -51.48 -34.27 -45.09
CA VAL A 119 -52.89 -33.86 -44.91
C VAL A 119 -52.89 -32.36 -44.58
N PRO A 120 -53.69 -31.51 -45.25
CA PRO A 120 -53.74 -30.07 -44.96
C PRO A 120 -54.34 -29.85 -43.56
N VAL A 121 -53.62 -29.15 -42.69
CA VAL A 121 -54.12 -28.72 -41.38
C VAL A 121 -54.90 -27.41 -41.57
N GLU A 122 -56.13 -27.37 -41.05
CA GLU A 122 -56.99 -26.17 -41.02
C GLU A 122 -56.28 -24.98 -40.32
N PRO A 123 -56.52 -23.74 -40.75
CA PRO A 123 -55.90 -22.57 -40.13
C PRO A 123 -56.35 -22.45 -38.65
N GLU A 124 -55.38 -22.36 -37.74
CA GLU A 124 -55.66 -22.07 -36.32
C GLU A 124 -56.33 -20.70 -36.17
N LYS A 125 -57.45 -20.66 -35.43
CA LYS A 125 -58.13 -19.43 -35.00
C LYS A 125 -57.17 -18.52 -34.23
N SER A 126 -57.31 -17.21 -34.42
CA SER A 126 -56.47 -16.21 -33.75
C SER A 126 -56.60 -16.28 -32.23
N PHE A 127 -55.54 -15.94 -31.50
CA PHE A 127 -55.50 -15.82 -30.04
C PHE A 127 -56.72 -15.07 -29.46
N TRP A 128 -57.21 -14.06 -30.19
CA TRP A 128 -58.39 -13.28 -29.79
C TRP A 128 -59.72 -14.05 -29.83
N GLU A 129 -59.87 -15.00 -30.74
CA GLU A 129 -61.08 -15.84 -30.83
C GLU A 129 -61.09 -16.89 -29.72
N ASN A 130 -59.94 -17.51 -29.43
CA ASN A 130 -59.79 -18.45 -28.32
C ASN A 130 -59.93 -17.77 -26.95
N PHE A 131 -59.47 -16.52 -26.78
CA PHE A 131 -59.60 -15.78 -25.53
C PHE A 131 -61.06 -15.39 -25.21
N LYS A 132 -61.86 -15.09 -26.25
CA LYS A 132 -63.27 -14.69 -26.11
C LYS A 132 -64.20 -15.88 -25.83
N GLU A 133 -63.91 -17.06 -26.39
CA GLU A 133 -64.67 -18.29 -26.10
C GLU A 133 -64.39 -18.84 -24.68
N GLN A 134 -63.20 -18.59 -24.11
CA GLN A 134 -62.82 -19.12 -22.79
C GLN A 134 -63.30 -18.28 -21.59
N ASN A 135 -63.74 -17.03 -21.79
CA ASN A 135 -64.12 -16.12 -20.69
C ASN A 135 -65.44 -15.36 -20.96
N PRO A 136 -66.62 -16.03 -20.89
CA PRO A 136 -67.92 -15.38 -21.13
C PRO A 136 -68.32 -14.36 -20.05
N ASP A 137 -67.75 -14.42 -18.84
CA ASP A 137 -68.04 -13.52 -17.70
C ASP A 137 -67.28 -12.17 -17.74
N LEU A 138 -66.49 -11.90 -18.79
CA LEU A 138 -65.79 -10.62 -18.96
C LEU A 138 -66.76 -9.44 -19.07
N GLU A 139 -67.93 -9.64 -19.66
CA GLU A 139 -68.97 -8.62 -19.79
C GLU A 139 -69.52 -8.22 -18.41
N LYS A 140 -69.65 -9.18 -17.48
CA LYS A 140 -70.09 -8.94 -16.10
C LYS A 140 -68.99 -8.29 -15.24
N PHE A 141 -67.73 -8.69 -15.41
CA PHE A 141 -66.58 -8.10 -14.68
C PHE A 141 -66.25 -6.66 -15.12
N ILE A 142 -66.33 -6.39 -16.43
CA ILE A 142 -66.17 -5.06 -17.01
C ILE A 142 -67.39 -4.19 -16.65
N GLY A 143 -68.60 -4.76 -16.75
CA GLY A 143 -69.88 -4.10 -16.50
C GLY A 143 -70.12 -3.67 -15.04
N GLU A 144 -69.97 -4.57 -14.06
CA GLU A 144 -70.41 -4.29 -12.68
C GLU A 144 -69.31 -3.72 -11.77
N ASN A 145 -68.04 -4.03 -12.00
CA ASN A 145 -66.96 -3.66 -11.06
C ASN A 145 -65.97 -2.65 -11.66
N LEU A 146 -65.65 -2.74 -12.96
CA LEU A 146 -64.76 -1.80 -13.63
C LEU A 146 -65.48 -0.48 -13.93
N ILE A 147 -66.68 -0.52 -14.52
CA ILE A 147 -67.47 0.69 -14.79
C ILE A 147 -67.89 1.41 -13.51
N ASN A 148 -68.26 0.72 -12.42
CA ASN A 148 -68.54 1.38 -11.15
C ASN A 148 -67.30 2.03 -10.52
N LYS A 149 -66.12 1.41 -10.60
CA LYS A 149 -64.86 2.02 -10.13
C LYS A 149 -64.43 3.19 -11.00
N ILE A 150 -64.63 3.11 -12.31
CA ILE A 150 -64.40 4.20 -13.26
C ILE A 150 -65.42 5.32 -13.03
N GLY A 151 -66.68 5.00 -12.78
CA GLY A 151 -67.73 5.97 -12.46
C GLY A 151 -67.46 6.71 -11.16
N VAL A 152 -67.05 6.00 -10.10
CA VAL A 152 -66.57 6.62 -8.86
C VAL A 152 -65.32 7.47 -9.11
N LEU A 153 -64.36 6.98 -9.91
CA LEU A 153 -63.17 7.76 -10.28
C LEU A 153 -63.56 9.06 -11.02
N ILE A 154 -64.46 8.99 -12.00
CA ILE A 154 -64.96 10.13 -12.76
C ILE A 154 -65.73 11.08 -11.85
N LEU A 155 -66.56 10.58 -10.93
CA LEU A 155 -67.27 11.40 -9.95
C LEU A 155 -66.31 12.09 -8.99
N VAL A 156 -65.31 11.39 -8.47
CA VAL A 156 -64.26 11.95 -7.62
C VAL A 156 -63.47 13.01 -8.38
N LEU A 157 -63.11 12.75 -9.64
CA LEU A 157 -62.47 13.74 -10.51
C LEU A 157 -63.41 14.94 -10.75
N GLY A 158 -64.69 14.72 -11.01
CA GLY A 158 -65.70 15.75 -11.22
C GLY A 158 -65.90 16.64 -9.99
N ILE A 159 -66.01 16.04 -8.80
CA ILE A 159 -66.08 16.77 -7.52
C ILE A 159 -64.76 17.52 -7.29
N SER A 160 -63.61 16.91 -7.58
CA SER A 160 -62.30 17.56 -7.43
C SER A 160 -62.15 18.77 -8.38
N TYR A 161 -62.60 18.62 -9.64
CA TYR A 161 -62.64 19.71 -10.61
C TYR A 161 -63.65 20.78 -10.25
N PHE A 162 -64.82 20.41 -9.70
CA PHE A 162 -65.83 21.37 -9.24
C PHE A 162 -65.34 22.16 -8.03
N VAL A 163 -64.74 21.50 -7.04
CA VAL A 163 -64.11 22.15 -5.89
C VAL A 163 -62.98 23.06 -6.36
N LYS A 164 -62.12 22.58 -7.28
CA LYS A 164 -61.08 23.41 -7.91
C LYS A 164 -61.69 24.62 -8.65
N TYR A 165 -62.75 24.43 -9.42
CA TYR A 165 -63.43 25.51 -10.14
C TYR A 165 -64.06 26.53 -9.17
N ALA A 166 -64.66 26.07 -8.08
CA ALA A 166 -65.19 26.94 -7.03
C ALA A 166 -64.08 27.71 -6.29
N ILE A 167 -62.90 27.11 -6.15
CA ILE A 167 -61.68 27.76 -5.64
C ILE A 167 -61.16 28.79 -6.66
N ASP A 168 -61.05 28.43 -7.93
CA ASP A 168 -60.55 29.29 -9.02
C ASP A 168 -61.48 30.48 -9.33
N LYS A 169 -62.76 30.40 -8.93
CA LYS A 169 -63.76 31.48 -9.06
C LYS A 169 -64.04 32.23 -7.76
N ASP A 170 -63.26 32.00 -6.71
CA ASP A 170 -63.42 32.60 -5.38
C ASP A 170 -64.81 32.39 -4.74
N TRP A 171 -65.56 31.37 -5.16
CA TRP A 171 -66.86 31.02 -4.54
C TRP A 171 -66.68 30.52 -3.10
N ILE A 172 -65.53 29.91 -2.81
CA ILE A 172 -65.11 29.57 -1.45
C ILE A 172 -63.89 30.44 -1.16
N ASN A 173 -64.03 31.41 -0.26
CA ASN A 173 -62.92 32.27 0.14
C ASN A 173 -61.86 31.49 0.94
N GLU A 174 -60.65 32.04 1.03
CA GLU A 174 -59.50 31.38 1.67
C GLU A 174 -59.76 31.00 3.14
N PRO A 175 -60.36 31.85 4.01
CA PRO A 175 -60.71 31.44 5.37
C PRO A 175 -61.70 30.27 5.42
N ALA A 176 -62.70 30.23 4.53
CA ALA A 176 -63.65 29.12 4.47
C ALA A 176 -62.99 27.82 4.06
N ARG A 177 -62.01 27.84 3.14
CA ARG A 177 -61.22 26.65 2.75
C ARG A 177 -60.48 26.07 3.96
N VAL A 178 -59.83 26.93 4.75
CA VAL A 178 -59.14 26.53 5.98
C VAL A 178 -60.13 26.01 7.02
N GLY A 179 -61.27 26.69 7.20
CA GLY A 179 -62.32 26.24 8.10
C GLY A 179 -62.87 24.86 7.75
N ILE A 180 -63.11 24.59 6.46
CA ILE A 180 -63.53 23.28 5.96
C ILE A 180 -62.44 22.23 6.24
N GLY A 181 -61.17 22.54 5.99
CA GLY A 181 -60.04 21.65 6.28
C GLY A 181 -59.97 21.25 7.76
N VAL A 182 -60.09 22.23 8.66
CA VAL A 182 -60.11 21.98 10.12
C VAL A 182 -61.33 21.17 10.52
N LEU A 183 -62.53 21.51 10.02
CA LEU A 183 -63.75 20.76 10.31
C LEU A 183 -63.64 19.31 9.83
N CYS A 184 -63.12 19.07 8.63
CA CYS A 184 -62.84 17.74 8.10
C CYS A 184 -61.87 16.97 9.02
N GLY A 185 -60.77 17.60 9.45
CA GLY A 185 -59.83 16.98 10.39
C GLY A 185 -60.49 16.57 11.71
N VAL A 186 -61.35 17.43 12.28
CA VAL A 186 -62.10 17.13 13.51
C VAL A 186 -63.08 15.99 13.30
N LEU A 187 -63.79 15.96 12.17
CA LEU A 187 -64.78 14.93 11.84
C LEU A 187 -64.09 13.56 11.66
N VAL A 188 -62.97 13.53 10.93
CA VAL A 188 -62.13 12.33 10.76
C VAL A 188 -61.59 11.84 12.11
N MET A 189 -61.13 12.76 12.98
CA MET A 189 -60.69 12.44 14.34
C MET A 189 -61.82 11.84 15.19
N GLY A 190 -63.04 12.39 15.10
CA GLY A 190 -64.22 11.89 15.79
C GLY A 190 -64.63 10.49 15.34
N ILE A 191 -64.60 10.23 14.03
CA ILE A 191 -64.83 8.90 13.45
C ILE A 191 -63.76 7.92 13.95
N ALA A 192 -62.49 8.32 13.93
CA ALA A 192 -61.39 7.51 14.44
C ALA A 192 -61.61 7.14 15.91
N HIS A 193 -62.02 8.10 16.75
CA HIS A 193 -62.32 7.87 18.15
C HIS A 193 -63.47 6.87 18.36
N LYS A 194 -64.55 6.97 17.56
CA LYS A 194 -65.66 6.02 17.62
C LYS A 194 -65.24 4.60 17.22
N LEU A 195 -64.42 4.47 16.16
CA LEU A 195 -63.92 3.18 15.67
C LEU A 195 -62.87 2.54 16.59
N ARG A 196 -62.28 3.30 17.52
CA ARG A 196 -61.23 2.84 18.44
C ARG A 196 -61.63 1.58 19.21
N LYS A 197 -62.89 1.46 19.65
CA LYS A 197 -63.35 0.35 20.49
C LYS A 197 -63.23 -1.01 19.80
N ASN A 198 -63.50 -1.07 18.49
CA ASN A 198 -63.57 -2.32 17.74
C ASN A 198 -62.40 -2.50 16.75
N TYR A 199 -61.74 -1.41 16.35
CA TYR A 199 -60.71 -1.40 15.30
C TYR A 199 -59.53 -0.48 15.65
N ALA A 200 -58.84 -0.75 16.77
CA ALA A 200 -57.80 0.14 17.29
C ALA A 200 -56.65 0.43 16.30
N ALA A 201 -56.16 -0.57 15.56
CA ALA A 201 -55.08 -0.38 14.58
C ALA A 201 -55.53 0.49 13.40
N PHE A 202 -56.70 0.21 12.83
CA PHE A 202 -57.27 1.01 11.75
C PHE A 202 -57.59 2.44 12.20
N SER A 203 -58.14 2.60 13.40
CA SER A 203 -58.38 3.90 14.05
C SER A 203 -57.09 4.72 14.17
N SER A 204 -55.96 4.10 14.50
CA SER A 204 -54.67 4.80 14.58
C SER A 204 -54.21 5.39 13.24
N VAL A 205 -54.48 4.71 12.12
CA VAL A 205 -54.18 5.25 10.77
C VAL A 205 -55.08 6.43 10.44
N ILE A 206 -56.35 6.39 10.86
CA ILE A 206 -57.30 7.51 10.64
C ILE A 206 -56.92 8.72 11.49
N VAL A 207 -56.54 8.51 12.77
CA VAL A 207 -56.03 9.58 13.65
C VAL A 207 -54.80 10.24 13.01
N ALA A 208 -53.89 9.43 12.47
CA ALA A 208 -52.74 9.88 11.72
C ALA A 208 -53.13 10.78 10.52
N GLY A 209 -54.13 10.35 9.74
CA GLY A 209 -54.68 11.14 8.65
C GLY A 209 -55.28 12.48 9.12
N ALA A 210 -56.04 12.48 10.22
CA ALA A 210 -56.59 13.71 10.79
C ALA A 210 -55.51 14.70 11.25
N ILE A 211 -54.44 14.22 11.88
CA ILE A 211 -53.29 15.05 12.28
C ILE A 211 -52.60 15.65 11.05
N ALA A 212 -52.40 14.85 9.98
CA ALA A 212 -51.83 15.34 8.73
C ALA A 212 -52.72 16.43 8.09
N ILE A 213 -54.05 16.25 8.09
CA ILE A 213 -55.00 17.26 7.62
C ILE A 213 -54.80 18.57 8.39
N PHE A 214 -54.68 18.53 9.72
CA PHE A 214 -54.44 19.74 10.50
C PHE A 214 -53.12 20.43 10.14
N TYR A 215 -52.02 19.68 10.02
CA TYR A 215 -50.72 20.27 9.62
C TYR A 215 -50.78 20.92 8.24
N PHE A 216 -51.28 20.21 7.22
CA PHE A 216 -51.36 20.75 5.87
C PHE A 216 -52.31 21.94 5.77
N THR A 217 -53.46 21.88 6.45
CA THR A 217 -54.43 22.98 6.44
C THR A 217 -53.83 24.26 7.00
N ILE A 218 -53.12 24.18 8.14
CA ILE A 218 -52.47 25.35 8.74
C ILE A 218 -51.23 25.80 7.93
N GLY A 219 -50.48 24.87 7.35
CA GLY A 219 -49.34 25.19 6.49
C GLY A 219 -49.74 25.96 5.24
N ILE A 220 -50.79 25.50 4.53
CA ILE A 220 -51.38 26.18 3.37
C ILE A 220 -51.97 27.53 3.78
N ALA A 221 -52.68 27.60 4.92
CA ALA A 221 -53.24 28.84 5.44
C ALA A 221 -52.16 29.92 5.67
N PHE A 222 -50.95 29.51 6.05
CA PHE A 222 -49.81 30.40 6.23
C PHE A 222 -49.11 30.74 4.90
N HIS A 223 -48.69 29.73 4.12
CA HIS A 223 -47.86 29.93 2.93
C HIS A 223 -48.62 30.47 1.72
N ASP A 224 -49.79 29.90 1.44
CA ASP A 224 -50.51 30.17 0.19
C ASP A 224 -51.58 31.25 0.38
N TYR A 225 -52.21 31.29 1.56
CA TYR A 225 -53.32 32.22 1.83
C TYR A 225 -52.95 33.37 2.75
N HIS A 226 -51.77 33.35 3.38
CA HIS A 226 -51.29 34.41 4.29
C HIS A 226 -52.29 34.80 5.41
N LEU A 227 -53.18 33.88 5.80
CA LEU A 227 -54.25 34.11 6.79
C LEU A 227 -53.69 34.25 8.21
N PHE A 228 -52.57 33.60 8.47
CA PHE A 228 -51.87 33.67 9.75
C PHE A 228 -50.50 34.28 9.54
N ASN A 229 -50.06 35.08 10.51
CA ASN A 229 -48.64 35.39 10.62
C ASN A 229 -47.86 34.15 11.10
N GLN A 230 -46.54 34.18 10.93
CA GLN A 230 -45.67 33.05 11.26
C GLN A 230 -45.83 32.60 12.73
N THR A 231 -45.91 33.54 13.67
CA THR A 231 -46.02 33.24 15.11
C THR A 231 -47.31 32.51 15.43
N VAL A 232 -48.44 32.93 14.86
CA VAL A 232 -49.75 32.29 15.08
C VAL A 232 -49.78 30.91 14.45
N ALA A 233 -49.33 30.77 13.19
CA ALA A 233 -49.27 29.47 12.50
C ALA A 233 -48.38 28.47 13.26
N PHE A 234 -47.18 28.90 13.66
CA PHE A 234 -46.25 28.09 14.45
C PHE A 234 -46.88 27.66 15.77
N SER A 235 -47.51 28.58 16.51
CA SER A 235 -48.15 28.27 17.80
C SER A 235 -49.27 27.23 17.66
N ILE A 236 -50.13 27.36 16.63
CA ILE A 236 -51.18 26.39 16.33
C ILE A 236 -50.58 25.01 16.03
N MET A 237 -49.54 24.95 15.20
CA MET A 237 -48.87 23.68 14.87
C MET A 237 -48.23 23.03 16.09
N VAL A 238 -47.62 23.80 17.00
CA VAL A 238 -47.08 23.27 18.27
C VAL A 238 -48.18 22.65 19.12
N VAL A 239 -49.34 23.31 19.21
CA VAL A 239 -50.51 22.76 19.93
C VAL A 239 -50.99 21.46 19.28
N ILE A 240 -51.03 21.40 17.95
CA ILE A 240 -51.37 20.16 17.20
C ILE A 240 -50.36 19.06 17.52
N THR A 241 -49.04 19.36 17.56
CA THR A 241 -48.00 18.39 17.90
C THR A 241 -48.16 17.87 19.33
N ALA A 242 -48.39 18.76 20.30
CA ALA A 242 -48.60 18.39 21.70
C ALA A 242 -49.87 17.52 21.86
N PHE A 243 -50.96 17.91 21.21
CA PHE A 243 -52.20 17.14 21.19
C PHE A 243 -51.99 15.75 20.58
N SER A 244 -51.32 15.67 19.42
CA SER A 244 -50.97 14.42 18.75
C SER A 244 -50.13 13.50 19.65
N ALA A 245 -49.15 14.06 20.38
CA ALA A 245 -48.33 13.30 21.32
C ALA A 245 -49.17 12.73 22.48
N LEU A 246 -50.08 13.53 23.05
CA LEU A 246 -51.00 13.07 24.09
C LEU A 246 -51.96 11.98 23.58
N VAL A 247 -52.47 12.12 22.36
CA VAL A 247 -53.30 11.09 21.71
C VAL A 247 -52.52 9.80 21.52
N SER A 248 -51.24 9.87 21.11
CA SER A 248 -50.39 8.68 20.97
C SER A 248 -50.21 7.91 22.29
N LEU A 249 -50.07 8.63 23.42
CA LEU A 249 -50.00 8.05 24.75
C LEU A 249 -51.33 7.42 25.16
N SER A 250 -52.46 8.11 24.92
CA SER A 250 -53.80 7.60 25.20
C SER A 250 -54.12 6.32 24.42
N TYR A 251 -53.72 6.26 23.15
CA TYR A 251 -53.93 5.11 22.28
C TYR A 251 -52.93 3.97 22.54
N ASN A 252 -51.82 4.25 23.23
CA ASN A 252 -50.74 3.30 23.52
C ASN A 252 -50.21 2.61 22.25
N ARG A 253 -50.06 3.38 21.16
CA ARG A 253 -49.59 2.90 19.85
C ARG A 253 -48.37 3.69 19.41
N ILE A 254 -47.29 2.98 19.09
CA ILE A 254 -46.01 3.57 18.72
C ILE A 254 -46.09 4.30 17.38
N GLU A 255 -46.95 3.85 16.48
CA GLU A 255 -47.14 4.40 15.14
C GLU A 255 -47.61 5.86 15.20
N LEU A 256 -48.51 6.16 16.13
CA LEU A 256 -48.99 7.53 16.37
C LEU A 256 -47.91 8.43 16.94
N ALA A 257 -47.07 7.89 17.83
CA ALA A 257 -45.95 8.63 18.39
C ALA A 257 -44.90 8.95 17.32
N VAL A 258 -44.62 7.99 16.42
CA VAL A 258 -43.73 8.19 15.27
C VAL A 258 -44.28 9.26 14.33
N LEU A 259 -45.57 9.26 14.02
CA LEU A 259 -46.14 10.31 13.17
C LEU A 259 -46.12 11.68 13.85
N SER A 260 -46.48 11.73 15.14
CA SER A 260 -46.41 12.95 15.93
C SER A 260 -45.01 13.55 15.94
N LEU A 261 -44.00 12.69 16.02
CA LEU A 261 -42.60 13.05 15.97
C LEU A 261 -42.22 13.63 14.60
N ILE A 262 -42.55 12.93 13.51
CA ILE A 262 -42.28 13.39 12.15
C ILE A 262 -42.94 14.75 11.89
N GLY A 263 -44.23 14.87 12.23
CA GLY A 263 -44.96 16.13 12.11
C GLY A 263 -44.34 17.24 12.96
N GLY A 264 -43.99 16.94 14.21
CA GLY A 264 -43.33 17.89 15.12
C GLY A 264 -42.01 18.43 14.55
N PHE A 265 -41.15 17.56 14.02
CA PHE A 265 -39.89 18.00 13.38
C PHE A 265 -40.12 18.73 12.05
N ALA A 266 -41.24 18.51 11.36
CA ALA A 266 -41.58 19.20 10.12
C ALA A 266 -42.12 20.62 10.34
N VAL A 267 -42.73 20.92 11.50
CA VAL A 267 -43.37 22.22 11.79
C VAL A 267 -42.52 23.43 11.39
N PRO A 268 -41.25 23.57 11.83
CA PRO A 268 -40.48 24.78 11.52
C PRO A 268 -40.24 24.99 10.02
N PHE A 269 -40.23 23.90 9.23
CA PHE A 269 -40.08 23.97 7.77
C PHE A 269 -41.39 24.34 7.08
N MET A 270 -42.52 23.89 7.62
CA MET A 270 -43.86 24.20 7.10
C MET A 270 -44.29 25.65 7.34
N VAL A 271 -43.65 26.37 8.27
CA VAL A 271 -43.94 27.79 8.55
C VAL A 271 -42.69 28.67 8.42
N SER A 272 -41.74 28.25 7.58
CA SER A 272 -40.50 29.00 7.38
C SER A 272 -40.72 30.18 6.44
N THR A 273 -40.37 31.38 6.88
CA THR A 273 -40.31 32.59 6.03
C THR A 273 -39.01 32.69 5.23
N GLY A 274 -38.05 31.79 5.45
CA GLY A 274 -36.72 31.85 4.84
C GLY A 274 -35.71 32.74 5.57
N GLU A 275 -36.13 33.51 6.58
CA GLU A 275 -35.25 34.41 7.36
C GLU A 275 -34.17 33.68 8.18
N GLY A 276 -34.32 32.38 8.42
CA GLY A 276 -33.25 31.53 8.96
C GLY A 276 -32.95 31.73 10.45
N ASN A 277 -33.96 32.01 11.29
CA ASN A 277 -33.76 32.16 12.73
C ASN A 277 -33.52 30.81 13.45
N TYR A 278 -32.24 30.46 13.59
CA TYR A 278 -31.82 29.20 14.20
C TYR A 278 -32.12 29.09 15.71
N VAL A 279 -32.16 30.22 16.43
CA VAL A 279 -32.42 30.24 17.87
C VAL A 279 -33.81 29.73 18.16
N VAL A 280 -34.81 30.17 17.38
CA VAL A 280 -36.19 29.69 17.48
C VAL A 280 -36.27 28.21 17.12
N LEU A 281 -35.64 27.81 16.00
CA LEU A 281 -35.62 26.42 15.54
C LEU A 281 -35.06 25.46 16.59
N PHE A 282 -33.88 25.76 17.14
CA PHE A 282 -33.22 24.87 18.09
C PHE A 282 -33.84 24.90 19.48
N SER A 283 -34.35 26.05 19.94
CA SER A 283 -35.13 26.12 21.17
C SER A 283 -36.39 25.24 21.08
N TYR A 284 -37.08 25.28 19.93
CA TYR A 284 -38.21 24.41 19.67
C TYR A 284 -37.83 22.92 19.65
N ILE A 285 -36.75 22.55 18.96
CA ILE A 285 -36.27 21.16 18.93
C ILE A 285 -35.87 20.68 20.33
N ILE A 286 -35.30 21.53 21.19
CA ILE A 286 -35.06 21.20 22.60
C ILE A 286 -36.36 20.87 23.32
N ILE A 287 -37.39 21.72 23.19
CA ILE A 287 -38.71 21.48 23.83
C ILE A 287 -39.30 20.15 23.32
N LEU A 288 -39.25 19.91 22.02
CA LEU A 288 -39.74 18.68 21.40
C LEU A 288 -38.98 17.46 21.94
N ASN A 289 -37.64 17.52 22.00
CA ASN A 289 -36.79 16.46 22.54
C ASN A 289 -37.03 16.22 24.05
N ILE A 290 -37.29 17.26 24.84
CA ILE A 290 -37.70 17.12 26.25
C ILE A 290 -39.07 16.42 26.35
N GLY A 291 -40.01 16.75 25.46
CA GLY A 291 -41.30 16.06 25.38
C GLY A 291 -41.13 14.57 25.07
N ILE A 292 -40.22 14.24 24.15
CA ILE A 292 -39.88 12.85 23.80
C ILE A 292 -39.16 12.15 24.96
N LEU A 293 -38.28 12.86 25.69
CA LEU A 293 -37.65 12.37 26.91
C LEU A 293 -38.70 12.03 27.98
N ALA A 294 -39.74 12.85 28.14
CA ALA A 294 -40.86 12.57 29.02
C ALA A 294 -41.65 11.33 28.55
N ILE A 295 -41.92 11.19 27.25
CA ILE A 295 -42.55 9.99 26.68
C ILE A 295 -41.69 8.75 26.95
N ALA A 296 -40.37 8.83 26.76
CA ALA A 296 -39.42 7.75 27.05
C ALA A 296 -39.40 7.38 28.53
N TYR A 297 -39.59 8.38 29.41
CA TYR A 297 -39.77 8.14 30.85
C TYR A 297 -41.05 7.37 31.15
N TYR A 298 -42.13 7.45 30.35
CA TYR A 298 -43.35 6.67 30.61
C TYR A 298 -43.45 5.37 29.80
N LYS A 299 -42.88 5.32 28.59
CA LYS A 299 -43.00 4.22 27.63
C LYS A 299 -41.65 3.87 26.99
N LYS A 300 -41.33 2.57 26.88
CA LYS A 300 -40.05 2.06 26.34
C LYS A 300 -39.97 2.03 24.80
N TRP A 301 -40.51 3.05 24.12
CA TRP A 301 -40.54 3.06 22.65
C TRP A 301 -39.21 3.52 22.06
N ASN A 302 -38.24 2.60 21.98
CA ASN A 302 -36.89 2.89 21.48
C ASN A 302 -36.87 3.51 20.07
N LEU A 303 -37.81 3.15 19.20
CA LEU A 303 -37.89 3.70 17.84
C LEU A 303 -38.11 5.22 17.83
N VAL A 304 -38.95 5.73 18.73
CA VAL A 304 -39.23 7.17 18.88
C VAL A 304 -37.95 7.91 19.28
N ASN A 305 -37.17 7.31 20.18
CA ASN A 305 -35.90 7.87 20.64
C ASN A 305 -34.84 7.91 19.51
N VAL A 306 -34.75 6.84 18.73
CA VAL A 306 -33.85 6.74 17.57
C VAL A 306 -34.20 7.81 16.52
N LEU A 307 -35.49 7.95 16.20
CA LEU A 307 -35.93 8.93 15.21
C LEU A 307 -35.75 10.37 15.70
N ALA A 308 -36.00 10.65 16.98
CA ALA A 308 -35.77 11.97 17.58
C ALA A 308 -34.29 12.36 17.50
N TYR A 309 -33.41 11.41 17.82
CA TYR A 309 -31.97 11.55 17.67
C TYR A 309 -31.57 11.81 16.22
N LEU A 310 -32.04 10.98 15.29
CA LEU A 310 -31.73 11.08 13.87
C LEU A 310 -32.15 12.44 13.30
N PHE A 311 -33.38 12.87 13.53
CA PHE A 311 -33.87 14.15 13.03
C PHE A 311 -33.11 15.33 13.65
N THR A 312 -32.84 15.29 14.95
CA THR A 312 -32.05 16.35 15.60
C THR A 312 -30.65 16.45 15.00
N VAL A 313 -29.97 15.31 14.78
CA VAL A 313 -28.64 15.26 14.16
C VAL A 313 -28.68 15.80 12.73
N LEU A 314 -29.64 15.36 11.91
CA LEU A 314 -29.76 15.78 10.52
C LEU A 314 -30.04 17.29 10.40
N LEU A 315 -30.94 17.81 11.22
CA LEU A 315 -31.29 19.22 11.20
C LEU A 315 -30.16 20.11 11.73
N TYR A 316 -29.58 19.75 12.87
CA TYR A 316 -28.45 20.50 13.44
C TYR A 316 -27.23 20.44 12.52
N GLY A 317 -26.87 19.25 12.02
CA GLY A 317 -25.73 19.07 11.12
C GLY A 317 -25.92 19.78 9.77
N GLY A 318 -27.11 19.69 9.18
CA GLY A 318 -27.44 20.38 7.93
C GLY A 318 -27.42 21.90 8.08
N TRP A 319 -27.95 22.42 9.19
CA TRP A 319 -27.85 23.84 9.52
C TRP A 319 -26.39 24.26 9.75
N LEU A 320 -25.62 23.50 10.54
CA LEU A 320 -24.24 23.82 10.88
C LEU A 320 -23.35 23.90 9.63
N PHE A 321 -23.49 22.94 8.72
CA PHE A 321 -22.73 22.92 7.47
C PHE A 321 -22.98 24.17 6.62
N LYS A 322 -24.24 24.62 6.56
CA LYS A 322 -24.64 25.84 5.85
C LYS A 322 -24.16 27.10 6.57
N ASP A 323 -24.30 27.16 7.90
CA ASP A 323 -23.97 28.33 8.72
C ASP A 323 -22.46 28.60 8.77
N ILE A 324 -21.63 27.56 8.87
CA ILE A 324 -20.16 27.70 8.86
C ILE A 324 -19.64 28.20 7.51
N SER A 325 -20.36 27.90 6.42
CA SER A 325 -20.03 28.41 5.08
C SER A 325 -20.55 29.83 4.84
N SER A 326 -21.24 30.44 5.81
CA SER A 326 -21.77 31.79 5.69
C SER A 326 -20.69 32.85 5.98
N GLY A 327 -20.89 34.08 5.52
CA GLY A 327 -19.94 35.18 5.78
C GLY A 327 -19.88 35.63 7.25
N LYS A 328 -20.84 35.22 8.10
CA LYS A 328 -20.89 35.53 9.54
C LYS A 328 -21.47 34.35 10.34
N PRO A 329 -20.70 33.27 10.56
CA PRO A 329 -21.19 32.09 11.26
C PRO A 329 -21.50 32.33 12.75
N HIS A 330 -22.48 31.60 13.28
CA HIS A 330 -22.99 31.73 14.65
C HIS A 330 -22.34 30.72 15.61
N TYR A 331 -21.02 30.82 15.81
CA TYR A 331 -20.23 29.82 16.53
C TYR A 331 -20.69 29.53 17.96
N VAL A 332 -20.96 30.57 18.77
CA VAL A 332 -21.38 30.41 20.17
C VAL A 332 -22.74 29.71 20.25
N GLY A 333 -23.70 30.15 19.41
CA GLY A 333 -25.02 29.54 19.34
C GLY A 333 -24.94 28.08 18.92
N ALA A 334 -24.15 27.77 17.89
CA ALA A 334 -23.91 26.41 17.42
C ALA A 334 -23.39 25.52 18.56
N LEU A 335 -22.32 25.92 19.26
CA LEU A 335 -21.75 25.16 20.37
C LEU A 335 -22.74 24.98 21.53
N SER A 336 -23.46 26.04 21.94
CA SER A 336 -24.42 25.96 23.04
C SER A 336 -25.57 25.00 22.74
N PHE A 337 -26.19 25.10 21.56
CA PHE A 337 -27.27 24.19 21.17
C PHE A 337 -26.76 22.77 20.91
N GLY A 338 -25.60 22.60 20.29
CA GLY A 338 -24.96 21.30 20.12
C GLY A 338 -24.70 20.61 21.47
N PHE A 339 -24.23 21.35 22.47
CA PHE A 339 -24.03 20.82 23.82
C PHE A 339 -25.35 20.44 24.50
N ALA A 340 -26.40 21.25 24.33
CA ALA A 340 -27.72 20.93 24.86
C ALA A 340 -28.28 19.62 24.25
N PHE A 341 -28.19 19.45 22.93
CA PHE A 341 -28.60 18.20 22.27
C PHE A 341 -27.77 17.01 22.74
N TYR A 342 -26.44 17.17 22.81
CA TYR A 342 -25.53 16.15 23.32
C TYR A 342 -25.96 15.66 24.73
N PHE A 343 -26.26 16.60 25.62
CA PHE A 343 -26.66 16.30 26.99
C PHE A 343 -28.05 15.66 27.08
N ILE A 344 -29.03 16.11 26.28
CA ILE A 344 -30.38 15.52 26.22
C ILE A 344 -30.31 14.03 25.83
N PHE A 345 -29.49 13.67 24.84
CA PHE A 345 -29.37 12.27 24.42
C PHE A 345 -28.53 11.40 25.38
N ILE A 346 -27.62 12.00 26.16
CA ILE A 346 -27.00 11.31 27.31
C ILE A 346 -28.06 11.02 28.37
N LEU A 347 -28.84 12.03 28.79
CA LEU A 347 -29.92 11.88 29.76
C LEU A 347 -30.94 10.83 29.32
N MET A 348 -31.30 10.82 28.03
CA MET A 348 -32.19 9.83 27.45
C MET A 348 -31.67 8.41 27.60
N ASN A 349 -30.37 8.19 27.33
CA ASN A 349 -29.74 6.89 27.56
C ASN A 349 -29.73 6.50 29.05
N ILE A 350 -29.47 7.46 29.95
CA ILE A 350 -29.50 7.22 31.40
C ILE A 350 -30.90 6.80 31.87
N ILE A 351 -31.94 7.53 31.48
CA ILE A 351 -33.33 7.27 31.89
C ILE A 351 -33.79 5.89 31.40
N ASN A 352 -33.53 5.58 30.13
CA ASN A 352 -33.88 4.27 29.57
C ASN A 352 -33.15 3.12 30.29
N ASN A 353 -31.88 3.35 30.67
CA ASN A 353 -31.05 2.36 31.36
C ASN A 353 -31.50 2.12 32.82
N ILE A 354 -31.86 3.17 33.57
CA ILE A 354 -32.43 3.01 34.93
C ILE A 354 -33.65 2.10 34.90
N LYS A 355 -34.46 2.16 33.84
CA LYS A 355 -35.64 1.30 33.64
C LYS A 355 -35.35 -0.10 33.11
N SER A 356 -34.18 -0.36 32.54
CA SER A 356 -33.75 -1.70 32.09
C SER A 356 -32.85 -2.42 33.11
N LYS A 357 -32.76 -1.90 34.35
CA LYS A 357 -31.93 -2.47 35.43
C LYS A 357 -30.44 -2.59 35.08
N GLY A 358 -29.93 -1.74 34.17
CA GLY A 358 -28.51 -1.70 33.86
C GLY A 358 -28.08 -2.35 32.53
N GLU A 359 -29.01 -2.86 31.73
CA GLU A 359 -28.69 -3.43 30.42
C GLU A 359 -28.88 -2.39 29.31
N PHE A 360 -27.80 -2.10 28.58
CA PHE A 360 -27.83 -1.27 27.38
C PHE A 360 -28.09 -2.14 26.15
N SER A 361 -29.05 -1.76 25.32
CA SER A 361 -29.23 -2.36 24.01
C SER A 361 -28.11 -1.94 23.06
N LYS A 362 -27.85 -2.73 22.01
CA LYS A 362 -26.88 -2.37 20.96
C LYS A 362 -27.18 -0.98 20.39
N THR A 363 -28.46 -0.68 20.12
CA THR A 363 -28.92 0.62 19.62
C THR A 363 -28.60 1.77 20.56
N GLN A 364 -28.74 1.59 21.87
CA GLN A 364 -28.41 2.62 22.86
C GLN A 364 -26.90 2.88 22.92
N LEU A 365 -26.08 1.83 22.85
CA LEU A 365 -24.62 1.97 22.76
C LEU A 365 -24.22 2.70 21.47
N THR A 366 -24.88 2.41 20.34
CA THR A 366 -24.65 3.11 19.07
C THR A 366 -25.04 4.59 19.17
N ILE A 367 -26.19 4.93 19.74
CA ILE A 367 -26.58 6.33 19.96
C ILE A 367 -25.58 7.02 20.87
N LEU A 368 -25.17 6.38 21.97
CA LEU A 368 -24.20 6.95 22.89
C LEU A 368 -22.85 7.25 22.21
N ALA A 369 -22.30 6.29 21.48
CA ALA A 369 -21.04 6.46 20.76
C ALA A 369 -21.17 7.53 19.66
N SER A 370 -22.19 7.42 18.80
CA SER A 370 -22.39 8.37 17.69
C SER A 370 -22.68 9.80 18.19
N ASN A 371 -23.42 9.97 19.29
CA ASN A 371 -23.72 11.29 19.86
C ASN A 371 -22.43 11.98 20.31
N THR A 372 -21.52 11.23 20.94
CA THR A 372 -20.20 11.73 21.33
C THR A 372 -19.35 12.10 20.12
N PHE A 373 -19.27 11.23 19.10
CA PHE A 373 -18.46 11.52 17.91
C PHE A 373 -19.02 12.67 17.07
N LEU A 374 -20.34 12.77 16.91
CA LEU A 374 -20.98 13.83 16.14
C LEU A 374 -20.90 15.18 16.85
N PHE A 375 -21.08 15.21 18.17
CA PHE A 375 -20.89 16.45 18.94
C PHE A 375 -19.43 16.91 18.91
N TYR A 376 -18.50 15.96 19.06
CA TYR A 376 -17.08 16.23 18.89
C TYR A 376 -16.76 16.78 17.49
N ALA A 377 -17.27 16.14 16.43
CA ALA A 377 -17.08 16.60 15.05
C ALA A 377 -17.63 18.02 14.85
N ALA A 378 -18.84 18.29 15.33
CA ALA A 378 -19.42 19.64 15.27
C ALA A 378 -18.53 20.67 15.99
N GLY A 379 -18.06 20.35 17.20
CA GLY A 379 -17.17 21.23 17.96
C GLY A 379 -15.83 21.46 17.25
N MET A 380 -15.26 20.46 16.59
CA MET A 380 -14.02 20.59 15.82
C MET A 380 -14.18 21.49 14.60
N VAL A 381 -15.31 21.42 13.89
CA VAL A 381 -15.57 22.31 12.75
C VAL A 381 -15.82 23.75 13.25
N ILE A 382 -16.54 23.94 14.35
CA ILE A 382 -16.82 25.27 14.93
C ILE A 382 -15.53 25.93 15.46
N LEU A 383 -14.79 25.22 16.31
CA LEU A 383 -13.52 25.70 16.86
C LEU A 383 -12.44 25.77 15.78
N LYS A 384 -12.69 25.29 14.57
CA LYS A 384 -11.75 25.46 13.48
C LYS A 384 -11.49 26.94 13.21
N ASP A 385 -12.58 27.69 13.09
CA ASP A 385 -12.57 29.07 12.60
C ASP A 385 -12.89 30.10 13.70
N TYR A 386 -13.43 29.69 14.86
CA TYR A 386 -13.74 30.59 15.98
C TYR A 386 -12.57 30.79 16.97
N HIS A 387 -12.09 29.69 17.57
CA HIS A 387 -10.98 29.67 18.54
C HIS A 387 -10.19 28.36 18.43
N PRO A 388 -9.26 28.26 17.45
CA PRO A 388 -8.47 27.04 17.21
C PRO A 388 -7.66 26.58 18.42
N GLU A 389 -7.24 27.52 19.28
CA GLU A 389 -6.48 27.28 20.51
C GLU A 389 -7.22 26.45 21.56
N TYR A 390 -8.55 26.33 21.48
CA TYR A 390 -9.35 25.53 22.42
C TYR A 390 -9.71 24.14 21.91
N ARG A 391 -9.28 23.75 20.70
CA ARG A 391 -9.66 22.44 20.13
C ARG A 391 -9.20 21.27 21.01
N GLY A 392 -7.97 21.30 21.52
CA GLY A 392 -7.47 20.24 22.40
C GLY A 392 -8.13 20.23 23.77
N LEU A 393 -8.36 21.42 24.34
CA LEU A 393 -9.13 21.56 25.60
C LEU A 393 -10.56 21.02 25.44
N PHE A 394 -11.20 21.29 24.30
CA PHE A 394 -12.51 20.76 23.97
C PHE A 394 -12.49 19.23 23.88
N THR A 395 -11.51 18.65 23.17
CA THR A 395 -11.32 17.18 23.11
C THR A 395 -11.13 16.57 24.50
N ALA A 396 -10.29 17.18 25.35
CA ALA A 396 -10.09 16.75 26.72
C ALA A 396 -11.37 16.89 27.57
N THR A 397 -12.19 17.90 27.32
CA THR A 397 -13.49 18.09 27.96
C THR A 397 -14.46 16.97 27.58
N ILE A 398 -14.50 16.56 26.30
CA ILE A 398 -15.28 15.39 25.87
C ILE A 398 -14.78 14.11 26.57
N ALA A 399 -13.47 13.91 26.70
CA ALA A 399 -12.91 12.80 27.45
C ALA A 399 -13.37 12.82 28.92
N LEU A 400 -13.30 13.98 29.58
CA LEU A 400 -13.74 14.16 30.96
C LEU A 400 -15.24 13.88 31.12
N LEU A 401 -16.09 14.36 30.20
CA LEU A 401 -17.54 14.10 30.24
C LEU A 401 -17.85 12.60 30.13
N ASN A 402 -17.15 11.89 29.24
CA ASN A 402 -17.28 10.42 29.13
C ASN A 402 -16.80 9.72 30.40
N LEU A 403 -15.72 10.19 31.04
CA LEU A 403 -15.21 9.65 32.30
C LEU A 403 -16.17 9.87 33.47
N VAL A 404 -16.72 11.08 33.59
CA VAL A 404 -17.76 11.41 34.58
C VAL A 404 -18.96 10.50 34.38
N TYR A 405 -19.38 10.31 33.13
CA TYR A 405 -20.50 9.42 32.83
C TYR A 405 -20.18 7.95 33.14
N ALA A 406 -18.99 7.47 32.81
CA ALA A 406 -18.53 6.12 33.15
C ALA A 406 -18.54 5.91 34.66
N THR A 407 -18.04 6.89 35.42
CA THR A 407 -17.98 6.85 36.88
C THR A 407 -19.36 6.84 37.49
N PHE A 408 -20.30 7.63 36.96
CA PHE A 408 -21.70 7.63 37.39
C PHE A 408 -22.36 6.27 37.16
N LEU A 409 -22.19 5.69 35.97
CA LEU A 409 -22.71 4.35 35.67
C LEU A 409 -22.07 3.29 36.56
N TYR A 410 -20.75 3.33 36.74
CA TYR A 410 -20.02 2.39 37.59
C TYR A 410 -20.54 2.41 39.03
N LYS A 411 -20.63 3.59 39.65
CA LYS A 411 -21.13 3.74 41.03
C LYS A 411 -22.56 3.22 41.20
N LYS A 412 -23.41 3.39 40.19
CA LYS A 412 -24.83 2.99 40.25
C LYS A 412 -25.08 1.53 39.88
N PHE A 413 -24.23 0.94 39.04
CA PHE A 413 -24.57 -0.28 38.32
C PHE A 413 -23.47 -1.36 38.30
N GLY A 414 -22.26 -1.11 38.82
CA GLY A 414 -21.14 -2.05 38.88
C GLY A 414 -20.24 -2.06 37.63
N LEU A 415 -19.15 -2.83 37.71
CA LEU A 415 -18.05 -2.89 36.71
C LEU A 415 -18.42 -3.66 35.42
N ASP A 416 -19.33 -4.64 35.51
CA ASP A 416 -19.50 -5.66 34.47
C ASP A 416 -20.47 -5.25 33.33
N LYS A 417 -20.54 -3.96 33.01
CA LYS A 417 -21.50 -3.40 32.03
C LYS A 417 -20.79 -2.83 30.80
N LYS A 418 -21.16 -3.36 29.62
CA LYS A 418 -20.64 -2.98 28.29
C LYS A 418 -20.51 -1.47 28.05
N ALA A 419 -21.43 -0.66 28.59
CA ALA A 419 -21.38 0.80 28.47
C ALA A 419 -20.23 1.47 29.24
N VAL A 420 -19.85 0.94 30.40
CA VAL A 420 -18.73 1.46 31.18
C VAL A 420 -17.43 1.27 30.41
N TYR A 421 -17.22 0.07 29.84
CA TYR A 421 -16.07 -0.20 28.97
C TYR A 421 -16.05 0.69 27.71
N LEU A 422 -17.21 0.90 27.07
CA LEU A 422 -17.32 1.81 25.93
C LEU A 422 -16.91 3.24 26.31
N LEU A 423 -17.42 3.77 27.43
CA LEU A 423 -17.11 5.13 27.89
C LEU A 423 -15.66 5.30 28.34
N ILE A 424 -15.07 4.29 28.98
CA ILE A 424 -13.64 4.28 29.30
C ILE A 424 -12.82 4.25 28.00
N GLY A 425 -13.23 3.44 27.02
CA GLY A 425 -12.63 3.42 25.69
C GLY A 425 -12.68 4.79 25.00
N LEU A 426 -13.86 5.44 24.97
CA LEU A 426 -14.02 6.79 24.43
C LEU A 426 -13.18 7.82 25.19
N THR A 427 -13.12 7.74 26.52
CA THR A 427 -12.27 8.61 27.35
C THR A 427 -10.81 8.48 26.94
N LEU A 428 -10.31 7.25 26.81
CA LEU A 428 -8.94 6.98 26.38
C LEU A 428 -8.72 7.51 24.95
N THR A 429 -9.65 7.28 24.03
CA THR A 429 -9.56 7.80 22.66
C THR A 429 -9.46 9.33 22.63
N PHE A 430 -10.33 10.05 23.34
CA PHE A 430 -10.34 11.51 23.30
C PHE A 430 -9.17 12.13 24.08
N ILE A 431 -8.71 11.54 25.19
CA ILE A 431 -7.51 12.06 25.88
C ILE A 431 -6.25 11.88 25.03
N THR A 432 -6.13 10.75 24.32
CA THR A 432 -5.07 10.50 23.34
C THR A 432 -5.13 11.49 22.18
N LEU A 433 -6.32 11.81 21.68
CA LEU A 433 -6.50 12.76 20.58
C LEU A 433 -6.30 14.22 21.00
N ALA A 434 -6.51 14.58 22.26
CA ALA A 434 -6.43 15.98 22.71
C ALA A 434 -5.06 16.61 22.44
N ILE A 435 -3.99 15.83 22.57
CA ILE A 435 -2.62 16.29 22.39
C ILE A 435 -2.28 16.54 20.91
N PRO A 436 -2.46 15.60 19.96
CA PRO A 436 -2.21 15.88 18.53
C PRO A 436 -3.11 16.98 17.95
N ILE A 437 -4.22 17.30 18.61
CA ILE A 437 -5.11 18.38 18.20
C ILE A 437 -4.65 19.74 18.74
N GLN A 438 -4.09 19.77 19.95
CA GLN A 438 -3.62 21.01 20.57
C GLN A 438 -2.23 21.43 20.07
N PHE A 439 -1.35 20.45 19.92
CA PHE A 439 0.05 20.67 19.60
C PHE A 439 0.29 20.50 18.10
N GLU A 440 1.25 21.25 17.57
CA GLU A 440 1.58 21.23 16.14
C GLU A 440 2.93 20.56 15.87
N GLY A 441 3.07 19.97 14.69
CA GLY A 441 4.34 19.44 14.20
C GLY A 441 4.93 18.34 15.08
N ASN A 442 6.21 18.48 15.41
CA ASN A 442 7.03 17.39 15.96
C ASN A 442 6.66 16.98 17.39
N TYR A 443 5.92 17.82 18.13
CA TYR A 443 5.37 17.48 19.44
C TYR A 443 4.36 16.33 19.39
N ILE A 444 3.64 16.19 18.27
CA ILE A 444 2.69 15.09 18.05
C ILE A 444 3.43 13.75 18.04
N THR A 445 4.51 13.68 17.27
CA THR A 445 5.35 12.50 17.13
C THR A 445 5.99 12.09 18.46
N LEU A 446 6.48 13.07 19.24
CA LEU A 446 7.01 12.85 20.59
C LEU A 446 5.96 12.25 21.52
N PHE A 447 4.73 12.76 21.47
CA PHE A 447 3.65 12.27 22.30
C PHE A 447 3.27 10.82 21.96
N TRP A 448 3.05 10.51 20.67
CA TRP A 448 2.74 9.14 20.23
C TRP A 448 3.87 8.16 20.58
N ALA A 449 5.13 8.57 20.44
CA ALA A 449 6.28 7.76 20.85
C ALA A 449 6.23 7.42 22.35
N ALA A 450 5.97 8.41 23.22
CA ALA A 450 5.88 8.21 24.66
C ALA A 450 4.65 7.38 25.08
N GLU A 451 3.49 7.70 24.51
CA GLU A 451 2.23 7.02 24.77
C GLU A 451 2.30 5.54 24.39
N ALA A 452 2.89 5.21 23.25
CA ALA A 452 2.96 3.84 22.80
C ALA A 452 3.84 2.97 23.70
N VAL A 453 4.91 3.53 24.28
CA VAL A 453 5.72 2.85 25.31
C VAL A 453 4.92 2.66 26.59
N LEU A 454 4.20 3.71 27.02
CA LEU A 454 3.37 3.69 28.22
C LEU A 454 2.23 2.68 28.13
N LEU A 455 1.56 2.57 26.97
CA LEU A 455 0.50 1.59 26.72
C LEU A 455 1.02 0.15 26.81
N LEU A 456 2.21 -0.12 26.26
CA LEU A 456 2.82 -1.45 26.37
C LEU A 456 3.18 -1.77 27.83
N TRP A 457 3.77 -0.81 28.54
CA TRP A 457 4.08 -0.94 29.97
C TRP A 457 2.83 -1.19 30.82
N LEU A 458 1.74 -0.45 30.57
CA LEU A 458 0.44 -0.65 31.21
C LEU A 458 -0.14 -2.02 30.87
N SER A 459 0.01 -2.49 29.63
CA SER A 459 -0.43 -3.84 29.24
C SER A 459 0.24 -4.92 30.08
N GLN A 460 1.56 -4.80 30.30
CA GLN A 460 2.33 -5.74 31.13
C GLN A 460 1.89 -5.70 32.60
N LYS A 461 1.57 -4.51 33.13
CA LYS A 461 1.13 -4.34 34.52
C LYS A 461 -0.29 -4.82 34.78
N SER A 462 -1.21 -4.50 33.87
CA SER A 462 -2.64 -4.80 33.99
C SER A 462 -3.04 -6.18 33.45
N LYS A 463 -2.16 -6.83 32.67
CA LYS A 463 -2.44 -8.07 31.91
C LYS A 463 -3.56 -7.94 30.88
N ILE A 464 -3.97 -6.72 30.52
CA ILE A 464 -5.00 -6.46 29.50
C ILE A 464 -4.33 -6.44 28.13
N SER A 465 -4.69 -7.40 27.27
CA SER A 465 -4.08 -7.57 25.94
C SER A 465 -4.36 -6.40 24.98
N SER A 466 -5.53 -5.76 25.09
CA SER A 466 -5.93 -4.65 24.22
C SER A 466 -4.96 -3.46 24.24
N TYR A 467 -4.24 -3.24 25.35
CA TYR A 467 -3.22 -2.19 25.42
C TYR A 467 -1.95 -2.51 24.61
N ARG A 468 -1.61 -3.80 24.40
CA ARG A 468 -0.53 -4.16 23.47
C ARG A 468 -0.89 -3.77 22.05
N PHE A 469 -2.12 -4.08 21.63
CA PHE A 469 -2.62 -3.71 20.31
C PHE A 469 -2.69 -2.18 20.13
N GLY A 470 -3.14 -1.46 21.16
CA GLY A 470 -3.07 0.01 21.18
C GLY A 470 -1.65 0.55 21.01
N SER A 471 -0.66 -0.03 21.71
CA SER A 471 0.75 0.37 21.55
C SER A 471 1.27 0.17 20.12
N LEU A 472 0.89 -0.92 19.44
CA LEU A 472 1.23 -1.15 18.03
C LEU A 472 0.65 -0.04 17.15
N ILE A 473 -0.66 0.24 17.27
CA ILE A 473 -1.32 1.26 16.46
C ILE A 473 -0.68 2.63 16.67
N VAL A 474 -0.42 3.03 17.92
CA VAL A 474 0.17 4.33 18.22
C VAL A 474 1.62 4.42 17.69
N HIS A 475 2.40 3.33 17.69
CA HIS A 475 3.71 3.33 17.02
C HIS A 475 3.60 3.51 15.50
N ILE A 476 2.61 2.87 14.85
CA ILE A 476 2.39 3.06 13.41
C ILE A 476 2.03 4.52 13.12
N LEU A 477 1.16 5.13 13.92
CA LEU A 477 0.83 6.55 13.81
C LEU A 477 2.07 7.43 14.03
N MET A 478 2.89 7.13 15.04
CA MET A 478 4.18 7.79 15.28
C MET A 478 5.09 7.76 14.05
N LEU A 479 5.22 6.63 13.37
CA LEU A 479 6.03 6.52 12.16
C LEU A 479 5.49 7.37 11.01
N PHE A 480 4.17 7.37 10.79
CA PHE A 480 3.55 8.26 9.80
C PHE A 480 3.77 9.74 10.14
N SER A 481 3.61 10.12 11.41
CA SER A 481 3.88 11.46 11.90
C SER A 481 5.33 11.89 11.63
N LEU A 482 6.29 11.01 11.93
CA LEU A 482 7.70 11.28 11.74
C LEU A 482 8.04 11.52 10.27
N ILE A 483 7.45 10.75 9.35
CA ILE A 483 7.61 10.95 7.90
C ILE A 483 7.02 12.30 7.47
N MET A 484 5.87 12.69 8.02
CA MET A 484 5.27 14.01 7.76
C MET A 484 6.14 15.14 8.30
N ASP A 485 6.71 14.99 9.50
CA ASP A 485 7.64 15.96 10.09
C ASP A 485 8.90 16.12 9.22
N TRP A 486 9.52 15.02 8.78
CA TRP A 486 10.65 15.06 7.86
C TRP A 486 10.30 15.82 6.58
N ASN A 487 9.15 15.53 5.97
CA ASN A 487 8.73 16.20 4.74
C ASN A 487 8.43 17.69 4.95
N LYS A 488 7.83 18.07 6.08
CA LYS A 488 7.49 19.47 6.40
C LYS A 488 8.73 20.30 6.63
N TYR A 489 9.65 19.83 7.46
CA TYR A 489 10.79 20.65 7.89
C TYR A 489 11.97 20.61 6.90
N TYR A 490 12.31 19.47 6.29
CA TYR A 490 13.42 19.43 5.32
C TYR A 490 13.09 20.09 3.98
N ARG A 491 11.81 20.40 3.71
CA ARG A 491 11.39 21.24 2.58
C ARG A 491 11.20 22.71 2.94
N SER A 492 11.34 23.08 4.21
CA SER A 492 11.15 24.45 4.68
C SER A 492 12.45 25.25 4.59
N ASP A 493 12.35 26.55 4.36
CA ASP A 493 13.49 27.48 4.33
C ASP A 493 14.00 27.86 5.75
N LEU A 494 13.54 27.16 6.79
CA LEU A 494 13.94 27.43 8.17
C LEU A 494 15.38 26.96 8.38
N ALA A 495 16.26 27.83 8.88
CA ALA A 495 17.61 27.46 9.27
C ALA A 495 17.57 26.64 10.58
N LEU A 496 17.96 25.36 10.52
CA LEU A 496 18.01 24.49 11.70
C LEU A 496 19.42 24.48 12.31
N ASN A 497 19.48 24.40 13.64
CA ASN A 497 20.74 24.21 14.36
C ASN A 497 21.42 22.89 13.95
N ILE A 498 22.75 22.91 13.87
CA ILE A 498 23.58 21.75 13.47
C ILE A 498 23.41 20.55 14.42
N ILE A 499 23.17 20.82 15.70
CA ILE A 499 23.00 19.79 16.73
C ILE A 499 21.72 20.09 17.52
N ILE A 500 20.92 19.05 17.82
CA ILE A 500 19.69 19.14 18.62
C ILE A 500 18.66 20.10 17.98
N ASN A 501 18.44 19.97 16.67
CA ASN A 501 17.27 20.59 16.05
C ASN A 501 15.99 19.77 16.32
N PRO A 502 14.80 20.38 16.17
CA PRO A 502 13.53 19.71 16.47
C PRO A 502 13.32 18.38 15.74
N ILE A 503 13.79 18.26 14.48
CA ILE A 503 13.62 17.05 13.68
C ILE A 503 14.53 15.92 14.19
N PHE A 504 15.81 16.24 14.38
CA PHE A 504 16.80 15.28 14.86
C PHE A 504 16.44 14.77 16.25
N SER A 505 16.03 15.68 17.15
CA SER A 505 15.55 15.32 18.49
C SER A 505 14.32 14.41 18.44
N THR A 506 13.35 14.71 17.57
CA THR A 506 12.16 13.88 17.39
C THR A 506 12.48 12.51 16.80
N GLY A 507 13.37 12.43 15.81
CA GLY A 507 13.82 11.16 15.25
C GLY A 507 14.58 10.28 16.26
N ILE A 508 15.46 10.88 17.08
CA ILE A 508 16.12 10.17 18.19
C ILE A 508 15.09 9.68 19.20
N PHE A 509 14.13 10.52 19.59
CA PHE A 509 13.12 10.15 20.57
C PHE A 509 12.24 9.00 20.07
N ALA A 510 11.84 9.03 18.80
CA ALA A 510 11.14 7.93 18.13
C ALA A 510 11.97 6.64 18.11
N SER A 511 13.26 6.72 17.82
CA SER A 511 14.17 5.57 17.94
C SER A 511 14.23 5.04 19.37
N CYS A 512 14.37 5.93 20.36
CA CYS A 512 14.39 5.56 21.78
C CYS A 512 13.09 4.86 22.20
N SER A 513 11.93 5.30 21.70
CA SER A 513 10.65 4.65 22.02
C SER A 513 10.57 3.23 21.47
N LEU A 514 11.02 3.02 20.22
CA LEU A 514 11.10 1.69 19.60
C LEU A 514 12.04 0.76 20.38
N PHE A 515 13.21 1.25 20.81
CA PHE A 515 14.14 0.48 21.65
C PHE A 515 13.62 0.25 23.08
N ALA A 516 12.86 1.19 23.65
CA ALA A 516 12.20 1.02 24.94
C ALA A 516 11.15 -0.09 24.88
N VAL A 517 10.36 -0.17 23.80
CA VAL A 517 9.45 -1.29 23.55
C VAL A 517 10.20 -2.61 23.49
N LEU A 518 11.32 -2.69 22.76
CA LEU A 518 12.14 -3.90 22.71
C LEU A 518 12.66 -4.32 24.09
N TYR A 519 13.06 -3.35 24.92
CA TYR A 519 13.48 -3.60 26.29
C TYR A 519 12.34 -4.15 27.16
N LEU A 520 11.13 -3.59 27.04
CA LEU A 520 9.95 -4.08 27.76
C LEU A 520 9.57 -5.50 27.33
N LEU A 521 9.62 -5.80 26.03
CA LEU A 521 9.30 -7.12 25.49
C LEU A 521 10.32 -8.20 25.88
N LYS A 522 11.54 -7.83 26.28
CA LYS A 522 12.58 -8.80 26.70
C LYS A 522 12.15 -9.64 27.90
N LYS A 523 11.26 -9.10 28.75
CA LYS A 523 10.73 -9.78 29.94
C LYS A 523 9.56 -10.73 29.64
N GLU A 524 9.09 -10.79 28.40
CA GLU A 524 7.99 -11.66 27.97
C GLU A 524 8.48 -12.79 27.08
N SER A 525 8.15 -14.02 27.48
CA SER A 525 8.50 -15.28 26.81
C SER A 525 7.29 -16.19 26.57
N GLN A 526 6.08 -15.76 26.92
CA GLN A 526 4.86 -16.57 26.79
C GLN A 526 3.97 -16.05 25.66
N GLU A 527 3.60 -16.96 24.77
CA GLU A 527 2.54 -16.75 23.76
C GLU A 527 1.22 -16.47 24.48
N ASN A 528 0.69 -15.26 24.34
CA ASN A 528 -0.64 -14.93 24.79
C ASN A 528 -1.53 -14.80 23.56
N SER A 529 -2.43 -15.76 23.37
CA SER A 529 -3.46 -15.68 22.35
C SER A 529 -4.47 -14.60 22.73
N SER A 530 -4.58 -13.57 21.90
CA SER A 530 -5.68 -12.63 21.99
C SER A 530 -6.07 -12.19 20.59
N PHE A 531 -7.37 -12.34 20.29
CA PHE A 531 -8.01 -11.85 19.06
C PHE A 531 -7.73 -12.65 17.76
N ASN A 532 -7.79 -13.99 17.79
CA ASN A 532 -7.75 -14.86 16.58
C ASN A 532 -6.57 -14.62 15.59
N SER A 533 -5.58 -13.83 15.97
CA SER A 533 -4.35 -13.57 15.22
C SER A 533 -3.19 -13.97 16.13
N ILE A 534 -2.33 -14.85 15.64
CA ILE A 534 -1.23 -15.43 16.42
C ILE A 534 -0.21 -14.31 16.68
N PHE A 535 -0.22 -13.77 17.89
CA PHE A 535 0.81 -12.82 18.33
C PHE A 535 2.08 -13.60 18.63
N ASP A 536 2.99 -13.68 17.66
CA ASP A 536 4.33 -14.22 17.86
C ASP A 536 5.25 -13.13 18.46
N PRO A 537 5.66 -13.25 19.73
CA PRO A 537 6.53 -12.28 20.39
C PRO A 537 7.91 -12.14 19.69
N GLU A 538 8.37 -13.17 18.98
CA GLU A 538 9.67 -13.17 18.30
C GLU A 538 9.61 -12.34 17.01
N THR A 539 8.59 -12.56 16.18
CA THR A 539 8.31 -11.71 15.01
C THR A 539 8.09 -10.25 15.39
N TYR A 540 7.39 -9.99 16.50
CA TYR A 540 7.16 -8.63 17.01
C TYR A 540 8.48 -7.94 17.44
N LYS A 541 9.34 -8.64 18.20
CA LYS A 541 10.67 -8.14 18.58
C LYS A 541 11.55 -7.87 17.37
N ASN A 542 11.55 -8.76 16.37
CA ASN A 542 12.34 -8.59 15.16
C ASN A 542 11.87 -7.38 14.33
N SER A 543 10.55 -7.17 14.24
CA SER A 543 9.95 -6.03 13.52
C SER A 543 10.30 -4.69 14.16
N PHE A 544 10.19 -4.57 15.49
CA PHE A 544 10.58 -3.36 16.21
C PHE A 544 12.10 -3.11 16.17
N LEU A 545 12.92 -4.17 16.19
CA LEU A 545 14.36 -4.05 16.04
C LEU A 545 14.73 -3.52 14.65
N GLY A 546 14.16 -4.10 13.59
CA GLY A 546 14.37 -3.64 12.22
C GLY A 546 13.93 -2.20 12.02
N THR A 547 12.74 -1.86 12.50
CA THR A 547 12.17 -0.50 12.41
C THR A 547 13.00 0.51 13.20
N GLY A 548 13.38 0.20 14.45
CA GLY A 548 14.20 1.08 15.28
C GLY A 548 15.58 1.36 14.66
N LEU A 549 16.22 0.34 14.08
CA LEU A 549 17.47 0.51 13.34
C LEU A 549 17.30 1.36 12.09
N LEU A 550 16.24 1.13 11.32
CA LEU A 550 15.94 1.90 10.11
C LEU A 550 15.67 3.38 10.42
N ILE A 551 14.85 3.68 11.43
CA ILE A 551 14.55 5.05 11.83
C ILE A 551 15.80 5.75 12.37
N THR A 552 16.64 5.06 13.13
CA THR A 552 17.92 5.60 13.60
C THR A 552 18.85 5.95 12.43
N TYR A 553 18.93 5.07 11.43
CA TYR A 553 19.70 5.30 10.20
C TYR A 553 19.15 6.51 9.41
N LEU A 554 17.85 6.56 9.15
CA LEU A 554 17.23 7.64 8.37
C LEU A 554 17.32 8.99 9.08
N THR A 555 17.14 9.02 10.40
CA THR A 555 17.25 10.25 11.20
C THR A 555 18.64 10.86 11.05
N GLY A 556 19.70 10.05 11.21
CA GLY A 556 21.06 10.55 11.05
C GLY A 556 21.41 10.89 9.60
N LEU A 557 20.94 10.09 8.64
CA LEU A 557 21.18 10.35 7.22
C LEU A 557 20.57 11.67 6.77
N PHE A 558 19.29 11.91 7.09
CA PHE A 558 18.61 13.14 6.68
C PHE A 558 19.19 14.38 7.38
N GLU A 559 19.62 14.26 8.64
CA GLU A 559 20.32 15.33 9.32
C GLU A 559 21.61 15.70 8.59
N VAL A 560 22.44 14.69 8.26
CA VAL A 560 23.70 14.92 7.54
C VAL A 560 23.43 15.52 6.16
N ILE A 561 22.41 15.05 5.43
CA ILE A 561 22.02 15.62 4.13
C ILE A 561 21.63 17.10 4.27
N TYR A 562 20.73 17.41 5.19
CA TYR A 562 20.25 18.77 5.37
C TYR A 562 21.38 19.72 5.79
N GLN A 563 22.19 19.33 6.78
CA GLN A 563 23.27 20.19 7.26
C GLN A 563 24.37 20.39 6.22
N SER A 564 24.75 19.33 5.50
CA SER A 564 25.76 19.42 4.44
C SER A 564 25.30 20.32 3.30
N ASN A 565 24.06 20.19 2.83
CA ASN A 565 23.53 21.02 1.73
C ASN A 565 23.41 22.50 2.11
N ASN A 566 23.18 22.83 3.38
CA ASN A 566 23.03 24.22 3.82
C ASN A 566 24.34 24.91 4.20
N HIS A 567 25.38 24.15 4.57
CA HIS A 567 26.64 24.70 5.07
C HIS A 567 27.84 24.48 4.14
N ILE A 568 27.69 23.72 3.07
CA ILE A 568 28.75 23.43 2.10
C ILE A 568 28.30 23.91 0.72
N GLU A 569 29.07 24.85 0.14
CA GLU A 569 28.75 25.50 -1.14
C GLU A 569 28.73 24.51 -2.32
N SER A 570 29.75 23.64 -2.44
CA SER A 570 29.79 22.63 -3.50
C SER A 570 28.83 21.49 -3.18
N ILE A 571 27.92 21.22 -4.12
CA ILE A 571 26.98 20.10 -4.02
C ILE A 571 27.69 18.75 -3.93
N TYR A 572 28.84 18.59 -4.60
CA TYR A 572 29.60 17.35 -4.60
C TYR A 572 30.32 17.14 -3.26
N SER A 573 30.88 18.21 -2.69
CA SER A 573 31.40 18.21 -1.31
C SER A 573 30.29 17.87 -0.31
N ALA A 574 29.10 18.47 -0.46
CA ALA A 574 27.97 18.22 0.44
C ALA A 574 27.54 16.75 0.43
N ILE A 575 27.36 16.14 -0.75
CA ILE A 575 26.92 14.74 -0.91
C ILE A 575 27.94 13.73 -0.35
N SER A 576 29.22 14.08 -0.29
CA SER A 576 30.25 13.19 0.25
C SER A 576 30.07 12.85 1.75
N LEU A 577 29.44 13.74 2.53
CA LEU A 577 29.15 13.52 3.95
C LEU A 577 28.05 12.47 4.20
N PRO A 578 26.87 12.54 3.55
CA PRO A 578 25.87 11.47 3.59
C PRO A 578 26.41 10.10 3.16
N ILE A 579 27.28 10.07 2.14
CA ILE A 579 27.95 8.84 1.70
C ILE A 579 28.82 8.26 2.82
N LEU A 580 29.64 9.09 3.46
CA LEU A 580 30.46 8.68 4.59
C LEU A 580 29.60 8.16 5.74
N TYR A 581 28.51 8.86 6.09
CA TYR A 581 27.56 8.42 7.10
C TYR A 581 26.99 7.03 6.76
N HIS A 582 26.53 6.84 5.52
CA HIS A 582 25.97 5.58 5.04
C HIS A 582 26.96 4.41 5.17
N LEU A 583 28.21 4.61 4.74
CA LEU A 583 29.26 3.60 4.80
C LEU A 583 29.65 3.28 6.25
N LEU A 584 29.77 4.31 7.11
CA LEU A 584 30.05 4.14 8.54
C LEU A 584 28.93 3.37 9.27
N PHE A 585 27.67 3.73 9.01
CA PHE A 585 26.55 3.02 9.58
C PHE A 585 26.51 1.56 9.11
N SER A 586 26.68 1.33 7.80
CA SER A 586 26.65 0.00 7.19
C SER A 586 27.77 -0.90 7.72
N ILE A 587 28.98 -0.37 7.93
CA ILE A 587 30.11 -1.15 8.44
C ILE A 587 29.97 -1.48 9.93
N VAL A 588 29.46 -0.56 10.74
CA VAL A 588 29.16 -0.80 12.16
C VAL A 588 28.04 -1.83 12.28
N PHE A 589 26.98 -1.68 11.47
CA PHE A 589 25.84 -2.58 11.47
C PHE A 589 26.20 -4.01 11.01
N SER A 590 26.96 -4.13 9.92
CA SER A 590 27.47 -5.45 9.48
C SER A 590 28.37 -6.09 10.54
N SER A 591 29.24 -5.32 11.20
CA SER A 591 30.08 -5.82 12.30
C SER A 591 29.25 -6.32 13.49
N PHE A 592 28.19 -5.61 13.85
CA PHE A 592 27.26 -6.01 14.91
C PHE A 592 26.54 -7.33 14.57
N ILE A 593 26.06 -7.48 13.34
CA ILE A 593 25.38 -8.70 12.89
C ILE A 593 26.36 -9.88 12.84
N ILE A 594 27.57 -9.68 12.31
CA ILE A 594 28.63 -10.71 12.25
C ILE A 594 28.96 -11.24 13.66
N LYS A 595 28.95 -10.37 14.67
CA LYS A 595 29.22 -10.74 16.07
C LYS A 595 28.22 -11.75 16.64
N LYS A 596 26.99 -11.81 16.10
CA LYS A 596 25.96 -12.78 16.51
C LYS A 596 26.25 -14.22 16.06
N LYS A 597 27.19 -14.42 15.13
CA LYS A 597 27.62 -15.74 14.60
C LYS A 597 26.49 -16.61 14.02
N THR A 598 25.39 -16.01 13.56
CA THR A 598 24.27 -16.73 12.93
C THR A 598 24.43 -16.80 11.40
N LEU A 599 23.96 -17.88 10.77
CA LEU A 599 24.02 -18.04 9.30
C LEU A 599 23.28 -16.91 8.56
N SER A 600 22.06 -16.59 9.00
CA SER A 600 21.27 -15.47 8.48
C SER A 600 21.97 -14.12 8.66
N GLY A 601 22.70 -13.95 9.76
CA GLY A 601 23.50 -12.76 10.02
C GLY A 601 24.66 -12.62 9.03
N TYR A 602 25.39 -13.70 8.76
CA TYR A 602 26.46 -13.69 7.76
C TYR A 602 25.94 -13.42 6.34
N GLN A 603 24.77 -13.95 5.98
CA GLN A 603 24.10 -13.67 4.70
C GLN A 603 23.74 -12.19 4.58
N ALA A 604 23.07 -11.63 5.59
CA ALA A 604 22.68 -10.22 5.59
C ALA A 604 23.90 -9.29 5.52
N ALA A 605 24.95 -9.57 6.29
CA ALA A 605 26.20 -8.81 6.25
C ALA A 605 26.89 -8.93 4.88
N THR A 606 26.89 -10.11 4.27
CA THR A 606 27.47 -10.32 2.92
C THR A 606 26.75 -9.46 1.87
N VAL A 607 25.41 -9.48 1.85
CA VAL A 607 24.62 -8.65 0.92
C VAL A 607 24.91 -7.17 1.14
N LEU A 608 24.86 -6.71 2.39
CA LEU A 608 25.11 -5.31 2.73
C LEU A 608 26.50 -4.85 2.29
N ILE A 609 27.54 -5.65 2.54
CA ILE A 609 28.92 -5.32 2.17
C ILE A 609 29.08 -5.29 0.64
N VAL A 610 28.56 -6.30 -0.07
CA VAL A 610 28.68 -6.36 -1.53
C VAL A 610 27.98 -5.18 -2.19
N VAL A 611 26.77 -4.84 -1.75
CA VAL A 611 26.03 -3.66 -2.24
C VAL A 611 26.83 -2.38 -2.02
N ASN A 612 27.41 -2.20 -0.83
CA ASN A 612 28.24 -1.03 -0.54
C ASN A 612 29.52 -0.96 -1.39
N ILE A 613 30.19 -2.09 -1.65
CA ILE A 613 31.37 -2.13 -2.54
C ILE A 613 30.98 -1.75 -3.98
N VAL A 614 29.83 -2.23 -4.46
CA VAL A 614 29.30 -1.91 -5.79
C VAL A 614 28.95 -0.42 -5.88
N LEU A 615 28.22 0.11 -4.90
CA LEU A 615 27.86 1.53 -4.82
C LEU A 615 29.11 2.40 -4.75
N PHE A 616 30.10 2.00 -3.94
CA PHE A 616 31.36 2.72 -3.85
C PHE A 616 32.09 2.76 -5.19
N ALA A 617 32.26 1.59 -5.82
CA ALA A 617 32.98 1.47 -7.07
C ALA A 617 32.36 2.34 -8.17
N PHE A 618 31.05 2.26 -8.39
CA PHE A 618 30.43 2.88 -9.56
C PHE A 618 29.75 4.24 -9.32
N TRP A 619 29.44 4.60 -8.07
CA TRP A 619 28.77 5.86 -7.75
C TRP A 619 29.58 6.72 -6.79
N PHE A 620 29.93 6.22 -5.60
CA PHE A 620 30.50 7.09 -4.57
C PHE A 620 31.89 7.62 -4.95
N SER A 621 32.71 6.79 -5.60
CA SER A 621 34.03 7.16 -6.11
C SER A 621 33.99 8.29 -7.16
N ASN A 622 32.85 8.57 -7.79
CA ASN A 622 32.72 9.60 -8.83
C ASN A 622 32.57 11.03 -8.27
N TYR A 623 32.07 11.21 -7.05
CA TYR A 623 31.83 12.54 -6.49
C TYR A 623 33.10 13.39 -6.31
N PRO A 624 34.24 12.84 -5.86
CA PRO A 624 35.52 13.56 -5.85
C PRO A 624 35.96 14.06 -7.23
N PHE A 625 35.64 13.33 -8.32
CA PHE A 625 35.93 13.79 -9.67
C PHE A 625 35.07 14.98 -10.08
N LEU A 626 33.79 14.94 -9.72
CA LEU A 626 32.86 16.02 -10.02
C LEU A 626 33.20 17.29 -9.23
N GLU A 627 33.55 17.15 -7.95
CA GLU A 627 34.11 18.24 -7.13
C GLU A 627 35.36 18.83 -7.79
N HIS A 628 36.31 17.99 -8.21
CA HIS A 628 37.55 18.48 -8.81
C HIS A 628 37.30 19.14 -10.18
N LYS A 629 36.35 18.63 -10.98
CA LYS A 629 35.91 19.28 -12.23
C LYS A 629 35.35 20.68 -11.95
N GLU A 630 34.49 20.81 -10.93
CA GLU A 630 33.93 22.10 -10.51
C GLU A 630 35.03 23.07 -10.04
N ILE A 631 36.03 22.59 -9.28
CA ILE A 631 37.17 23.40 -8.84
C ILE A 631 38.01 23.89 -10.03
N ILE A 632 38.24 23.06 -11.05
CA ILE A 632 39.00 23.48 -12.25
C ILE A 632 38.25 24.58 -13.01
N GLY A 633 36.94 24.42 -13.21
CA GLY A 633 36.09 25.36 -13.95
C GLY A 633 35.83 26.66 -13.19
N SER A 634 35.43 26.58 -11.92
CA SER A 634 35.11 27.77 -11.10
C SER A 634 36.33 28.44 -10.47
N GLY A 635 37.44 27.71 -10.31
CA GLY A 635 38.67 28.14 -9.64
C GLY A 635 38.51 28.58 -8.18
N THR A 636 37.36 28.25 -7.58
CA THR A 636 37.02 28.53 -6.19
C THR A 636 36.39 27.25 -5.62
N GLY A 637 36.82 26.82 -4.44
CA GLY A 637 36.26 25.63 -3.82
C GLY A 637 37.26 24.93 -2.91
N LYS A 638 36.76 24.08 -2.02
CA LYS A 638 37.57 23.25 -1.11
C LYS A 638 37.44 21.80 -1.52
N SER A 639 38.54 21.05 -1.53
CA SER A 639 38.57 19.63 -1.92
C SER A 639 38.07 18.69 -0.81
N ILE A 640 36.87 18.95 -0.28
CA ILE A 640 36.31 18.22 0.87
C ILE A 640 36.01 16.76 0.49
N ALA A 641 35.31 16.53 -0.63
CA ALA A 641 34.99 15.19 -1.12
C ALA A 641 36.26 14.40 -1.44
N PHE A 642 37.31 15.04 -1.99
CA PHE A 642 38.61 14.41 -2.20
C PHE A 642 39.25 13.91 -0.89
N TYR A 643 39.23 14.69 0.20
CA TYR A 643 39.77 14.22 1.48
C TYR A 643 38.90 13.14 2.13
N LEU A 644 37.57 13.31 2.09
CA LEU A 644 36.64 12.32 2.64
C LEU A 644 36.66 11.00 1.84
N HIS A 645 37.02 11.05 0.56
CA HIS A 645 37.18 9.87 -0.29
C HIS A 645 38.13 8.85 0.32
N TYR A 646 39.28 9.28 0.87
CA TYR A 646 40.22 8.36 1.52
C TYR A 646 39.61 7.63 2.72
N VAL A 647 38.75 8.30 3.49
CA VAL A 647 38.02 7.69 4.60
C VAL A 647 37.03 6.66 4.07
N THR A 648 36.26 7.01 3.03
CA THR A 648 35.28 6.10 2.42
C THR A 648 35.94 4.90 1.71
N LEU A 649 37.11 5.10 1.10
CA LEU A 649 37.94 4.06 0.51
C LEU A 649 38.47 3.11 1.59
N PHE A 650 38.98 3.64 2.70
CA PHE A 650 39.43 2.83 3.83
C PHE A 650 38.30 1.96 4.40
N ILE A 651 37.11 2.54 4.59
CA ILE A 651 35.92 1.79 5.05
C ILE A 651 35.57 0.68 4.05
N THR A 652 35.63 0.97 2.75
CA THR A 652 35.32 -0.02 1.70
C THR A 652 36.35 -1.17 1.68
N VAL A 653 37.64 -0.85 1.85
CA VAL A 653 38.70 -1.86 1.98
C VAL A 653 38.49 -2.72 3.24
N TYR A 654 38.13 -2.10 4.37
CA TYR A 654 37.81 -2.83 5.58
C TYR A 654 36.55 -3.71 5.43
N ALA A 655 35.53 -3.24 4.70
CA ALA A 655 34.35 -4.02 4.35
C ALA A 655 34.72 -5.24 3.49
N ALA A 656 35.60 -5.08 2.50
CA ALA A 656 36.14 -6.19 1.72
C ALA A 656 36.93 -7.19 2.58
N TYR A 657 37.67 -6.72 3.59
CA TYR A 657 38.33 -7.58 4.56
C TYR A 657 37.32 -8.37 5.42
N GLN A 658 36.25 -7.73 5.90
CA GLN A 658 35.16 -8.43 6.59
C GLN A 658 34.53 -9.51 5.71
N LEU A 659 34.28 -9.21 4.43
CA LEU A 659 33.76 -10.18 3.46
C LEU A 659 34.67 -11.40 3.31
N PHE A 660 35.99 -11.18 3.23
CA PHE A 660 36.99 -12.26 3.21
C PHE A 660 37.03 -13.08 4.51
N GLN A 661 36.79 -12.45 5.66
CA GLN A 661 36.71 -13.17 6.93
C GLN A 661 35.44 -14.01 7.04
N ILE A 662 34.31 -13.53 6.50
CA ILE A 662 33.07 -14.31 6.40
C ILE A 662 33.28 -15.52 5.48
N SER A 663 33.97 -15.34 4.34
CA SER A 663 34.21 -16.43 3.40
C SER A 663 35.06 -17.58 3.96
N LYS A 664 35.88 -17.32 4.99
CA LYS A 664 36.63 -18.36 5.71
C LYS A 664 35.82 -19.10 6.77
N LYS A 665 34.79 -18.45 7.31
CA LYS A 665 34.02 -18.95 8.46
C LYS A 665 32.70 -19.61 8.06
N THR A 666 32.27 -19.41 6.81
CA THR A 666 30.95 -19.82 6.34
C THR A 666 31.05 -20.51 4.99
N ASP A 667 30.16 -21.47 4.79
CA ASP A 667 30.15 -22.30 3.60
C ASP A 667 29.08 -21.84 2.58
N LEU A 668 28.89 -20.51 2.49
CA LEU A 668 27.88 -19.89 1.64
C LEU A 668 28.16 -20.17 0.16
N ALA A 669 27.12 -20.58 -0.59
CA ALA A 669 27.20 -20.90 -2.02
C ALA A 669 27.81 -19.77 -2.87
N PHE A 670 27.60 -18.52 -2.47
CA PHE A 670 28.17 -17.33 -3.10
C PHE A 670 29.69 -17.38 -3.18
N PHE A 671 30.39 -17.80 -2.11
CA PHE A 671 31.85 -17.87 -2.08
C PHE A 671 32.43 -19.09 -2.81
N LYS A 672 31.64 -20.17 -2.94
CA LYS A 672 32.04 -21.38 -3.69
C LYS A 672 31.95 -21.20 -5.20
N ASN A 673 31.27 -20.17 -5.67
CA ASN A 673 31.12 -19.92 -7.09
C ASN A 673 32.50 -19.62 -7.73
N LYS A 674 32.85 -20.35 -8.79
CA LYS A 674 34.11 -20.16 -9.55
C LYS A 674 34.30 -18.73 -10.06
N TYR A 675 33.22 -17.95 -10.21
CA TYR A 675 33.26 -16.56 -10.63
C TYR A 675 33.53 -15.56 -9.50
N PHE A 676 33.45 -15.95 -8.22
CA PHE A 676 33.64 -15.04 -7.09
C PHE A 676 35.02 -14.35 -7.15
N ILE A 677 36.09 -15.11 -7.41
CA ILE A 677 37.45 -14.56 -7.52
C ILE A 677 37.59 -13.63 -8.74
N TRP A 678 36.91 -13.93 -9.85
CA TRP A 678 36.86 -13.06 -11.02
C TRP A 678 36.21 -11.72 -10.71
N VAL A 679 35.04 -11.75 -10.07
CA VAL A 679 34.30 -10.55 -9.66
C VAL A 679 35.11 -9.73 -8.65
N ALA A 680 35.69 -10.36 -7.64
CA ALA A 680 36.53 -9.67 -6.66
C ALA A 680 37.77 -9.01 -7.31
N SER A 681 38.43 -9.72 -8.23
CA SER A 681 39.59 -9.19 -8.96
C SER A 681 39.21 -8.01 -9.85
N PHE A 682 38.04 -8.08 -10.51
CA PHE A 682 37.49 -6.97 -11.29
C PHE A 682 37.29 -5.71 -10.43
N PHE A 683 36.65 -5.83 -9.25
CA PHE A 683 36.46 -4.68 -8.37
C PHE A 683 37.78 -4.09 -7.88
N ILE A 684 38.79 -4.92 -7.57
CA ILE A 684 40.13 -4.43 -7.20
C ILE A 684 40.75 -3.64 -8.35
N ILE A 685 40.75 -4.18 -9.58
CA ILE A 685 41.31 -3.50 -10.75
C ILE A 685 40.56 -2.21 -11.04
N TYR A 686 39.23 -2.24 -10.98
CA TYR A 686 38.37 -1.11 -11.28
C TYR A 686 38.57 0.02 -10.27
N ILE A 687 38.50 -0.27 -8.97
CA ILE A 687 38.72 0.72 -7.91
C ILE A 687 40.14 1.29 -8.02
N ALA A 688 41.16 0.45 -8.19
CA ALA A 688 42.53 0.94 -8.37
C ALA A 688 42.69 1.83 -9.61
N SER A 689 41.99 1.52 -10.71
CA SER A 689 42.00 2.34 -11.93
C SER A 689 41.29 3.68 -11.69
N SER A 690 40.21 3.68 -10.91
CA SER A 690 39.52 4.89 -10.46
C SER A 690 40.44 5.76 -9.59
N GLU A 691 41.16 5.19 -8.62
CA GLU A 691 42.10 5.95 -7.78
C GLU A 691 43.22 6.60 -8.60
N VAL A 692 43.79 5.87 -9.57
CA VAL A 692 44.81 6.42 -10.48
C VAL A 692 44.24 7.54 -11.33
N MET A 693 42.99 7.43 -11.79
CA MET A 693 42.31 8.50 -12.52
C MET A 693 42.10 9.73 -11.64
N LEU A 694 41.63 9.55 -10.41
CA LEU A 694 41.34 10.66 -9.48
C LEU A 694 42.61 11.43 -9.15
N HIS A 695 43.64 10.73 -8.71
CA HIS A 695 44.91 11.35 -8.36
C HIS A 695 45.61 11.94 -9.58
N GLY A 696 45.57 11.26 -10.73
CA GLY A 696 46.12 11.80 -11.97
C GLY A 696 45.47 13.13 -12.34
N LEU A 697 44.13 13.23 -12.25
CA LEU A 697 43.41 14.48 -12.53
C LEU A 697 43.73 15.58 -11.51
N VAL A 698 43.83 15.24 -10.23
CA VAL A 698 44.19 16.20 -9.18
C VAL A 698 45.62 16.72 -9.33
N PHE A 699 46.58 15.85 -9.70
CA PHE A 699 47.98 16.25 -9.86
C PHE A 699 48.28 16.98 -11.17
N MET A 700 47.57 16.66 -12.25
CA MET A 700 47.87 17.20 -13.58
C MET A 700 47.16 18.50 -13.89
N ASN A 701 46.01 18.76 -13.26
CA ASN A 701 45.20 19.92 -13.56
C ASN A 701 45.31 20.98 -12.47
N SER A 702 45.29 22.23 -12.91
CA SER A 702 45.18 23.41 -12.05
C SER A 702 43.95 24.22 -12.46
N PRO A 703 43.39 25.06 -11.56
CA PRO A 703 42.29 25.95 -11.90
C PRO A 703 42.56 26.77 -13.16
N VAL A 704 41.55 26.95 -14.01
CA VAL A 704 41.68 27.79 -15.21
C VAL A 704 41.95 29.22 -14.77
N THR A 705 43.11 29.74 -15.15
CA THR A 705 43.54 31.11 -14.84
C THR A 705 43.09 32.10 -15.90
N THR A 706 43.06 33.39 -15.55
CA THR A 706 42.77 34.47 -16.51
C THR A 706 43.73 34.48 -17.70
N GLN A 707 44.99 34.08 -17.48
CA GLN A 707 45.99 33.94 -18.55
C GLN A 707 45.61 32.81 -19.52
N ASN A 708 45.10 31.68 -19.03
CA ASN A 708 44.64 30.59 -19.89
C ASN A 708 43.45 31.02 -20.77
N ILE A 709 42.52 31.80 -20.19
CA ILE A 709 41.35 32.33 -20.92
C ILE A 709 41.80 33.29 -22.04
N GLN A 710 42.70 34.23 -21.73
CA GLN A 710 43.20 35.20 -22.70
C GLN A 710 44.08 34.58 -23.79
N ALA A 711 44.79 33.50 -23.47
CA ALA A 711 45.61 32.76 -24.43
C ALA A 711 44.80 31.84 -25.36
N SER A 712 43.52 31.59 -25.06
CA SER A 712 42.66 30.73 -25.88
C SER A 712 42.36 31.37 -27.24
N SER A 713 42.49 30.60 -28.31
CA SER A 713 42.10 31.03 -29.67
C SER A 713 40.60 31.38 -29.77
N MET A 714 39.78 30.86 -28.85
CA MET A 714 38.34 31.14 -28.75
C MET A 714 38.01 32.41 -27.95
N TYR A 715 39.01 33.07 -27.35
CA TYR A 715 38.80 34.27 -26.53
C TYR A 715 38.04 35.37 -27.26
N LEU A 716 38.42 35.69 -28.52
CA LEU A 716 37.76 36.75 -29.28
C LEU A 716 36.28 36.46 -29.56
N SER A 717 35.93 35.18 -29.75
CA SER A 717 34.56 34.73 -30.04
C SER A 717 33.67 34.71 -28.80
N TYR A 718 34.24 34.47 -27.61
CA TYR A 718 33.49 34.27 -26.36
C TYR A 718 33.85 35.26 -25.25
N LYS A 719 34.54 36.37 -25.55
CA LYS A 719 34.90 37.40 -24.56
C LYS A 719 33.71 37.98 -23.79
N ASN A 720 32.50 37.89 -24.35
CA ASN A 720 31.25 38.35 -23.73
C ASN A 720 30.58 37.26 -22.86
N ASP A 721 31.07 36.02 -22.91
CA ASP A 721 30.61 34.87 -22.12
C ASP A 721 31.81 34.11 -21.55
N LEU A 722 32.53 34.78 -20.65
CA LEU A 722 33.71 34.23 -19.99
C LEU A 722 33.41 32.96 -19.15
N PRO A 723 32.26 32.81 -18.48
CA PRO A 723 31.90 31.56 -17.79
C PRO A 723 31.89 30.36 -18.75
N TYR A 724 31.24 30.47 -19.90
CA TYR A 724 31.22 29.40 -20.90
C TYR A 724 32.62 29.04 -21.40
N LEU A 725 33.42 30.07 -21.75
CA LEU A 725 34.78 29.85 -22.25
C LEU A 725 35.68 29.19 -21.19
N ARG A 726 35.49 29.52 -19.92
CA ARG A 726 36.24 28.94 -18.81
C ARG A 726 35.92 27.47 -18.61
N ASP A 727 34.64 27.10 -18.63
CA ASP A 727 34.19 25.71 -18.53
C ASP A 727 34.67 24.89 -19.74
N PHE A 728 34.64 25.47 -20.94
CA PHE A 728 35.18 24.83 -22.14
C PHE A 728 36.68 24.49 -22.00
N ILE A 729 37.49 25.45 -21.53
CA ILE A 729 38.93 25.23 -21.31
C ILE A 729 39.17 24.21 -20.20
N ALA A 730 38.36 24.24 -19.14
CA ALA A 730 38.44 23.26 -18.05
C ALA A 730 38.17 21.84 -18.55
N ASP A 731 37.17 21.66 -19.41
CA ASP A 731 36.85 20.36 -20.03
C ASP A 731 38.00 19.87 -20.92
N ASP A 732 38.62 20.73 -21.72
CA ASP A 732 39.79 20.38 -22.54
C ASP A 732 40.99 19.93 -21.68
N PHE A 733 41.28 20.64 -20.58
CA PHE A 733 42.33 20.24 -19.63
C PHE A 733 42.03 18.87 -19.00
N ILE A 734 40.78 18.63 -18.62
CA ILE A 734 40.34 17.36 -18.05
C ILE A 734 40.47 16.22 -19.08
N ASP A 735 40.08 16.44 -20.33
CA ASP A 735 40.13 15.42 -21.37
C ASP A 735 41.57 15.10 -21.80
N LEU A 736 42.45 16.10 -21.86
CA LEU A 736 43.89 15.90 -22.06
C LEU A 736 44.51 15.08 -20.93
N ALA A 737 44.21 15.43 -19.68
CA ALA A 737 44.70 14.70 -18.51
C ALA A 737 44.16 13.26 -18.48
N ARG A 738 42.86 13.07 -18.70
CA ARG A 738 42.23 11.74 -18.80
C ARG A 738 42.89 10.91 -19.88
N THR A 739 43.08 11.47 -21.08
CA THR A 739 43.71 10.76 -22.21
C THR A 739 45.12 10.31 -21.84
N LYS A 740 45.92 11.18 -21.22
CA LYS A 740 47.27 10.84 -20.77
C LYS A 740 47.23 9.73 -19.70
N ILE A 741 46.35 9.82 -18.70
CA ILE A 741 46.22 8.79 -17.66
C ILE A 741 45.77 7.44 -18.23
N ILE A 742 44.80 7.43 -19.17
CA ILE A 742 44.33 6.19 -19.81
C ILE A 742 45.45 5.55 -20.63
N LYS A 743 46.23 6.34 -21.37
CA LYS A 743 47.30 5.85 -22.25
C LYS A 743 48.54 5.39 -21.47
N THR A 744 48.95 6.12 -20.42
CA THR A 744 50.19 5.80 -19.69
C THR A 744 49.96 5.17 -18.33
N GLY A 745 48.99 5.67 -17.55
CA GLY A 745 48.76 5.23 -16.17
C GLY A 745 48.11 3.85 -16.07
N PHE A 746 47.07 3.58 -16.86
CA PHE A 746 46.33 2.31 -16.79
C PHE A 746 47.18 1.09 -17.16
N PRO A 747 48.00 1.08 -18.24
CA PRO A 747 48.85 -0.07 -18.53
C PRO A 747 49.86 -0.38 -17.43
N ILE A 748 50.45 0.64 -16.81
CA ILE A 748 51.37 0.48 -15.68
C ILE A 748 50.64 -0.16 -14.49
N LEU A 749 49.48 0.38 -14.12
CA LEU A 749 48.68 -0.15 -13.03
C LEU A 749 48.26 -1.61 -13.28
N TRP A 750 47.71 -1.90 -14.46
CA TRP A 750 47.23 -3.24 -14.80
C TRP A 750 48.39 -4.24 -14.86
N GLY A 751 49.57 -3.84 -15.35
CA GLY A 751 50.78 -4.64 -15.31
C GLY A 751 51.23 -4.97 -13.88
N VAL A 752 51.26 -3.97 -12.99
CA VAL A 752 51.59 -4.17 -11.57
C VAL A 752 50.57 -5.09 -10.87
N LEU A 753 49.27 -4.87 -11.09
CA LEU A 753 48.22 -5.72 -10.52
C LEU A 753 48.28 -7.15 -11.06
N ALA A 754 48.53 -7.34 -12.35
CA ALA A 754 48.73 -8.66 -12.94
C ALA A 754 49.92 -9.39 -12.30
N PHE A 755 51.03 -8.68 -12.07
CA PHE A 755 52.19 -9.24 -11.39
C PHE A 755 51.90 -9.62 -9.94
N ILE A 756 51.21 -8.77 -9.18
CA ILE A 756 50.78 -9.06 -7.81
C ILE A 756 49.86 -10.28 -7.76
N PHE A 757 48.85 -10.34 -8.63
CA PHE A 757 47.93 -11.49 -8.72
C PHE A 757 48.65 -12.77 -9.11
N LEU A 758 49.66 -12.71 -9.98
CA LEU A 758 50.48 -13.86 -10.36
C LEU A 758 51.29 -14.37 -9.17
N ILE A 759 51.99 -13.50 -8.43
CA ILE A 759 52.75 -13.86 -7.23
C ILE A 759 51.84 -14.49 -6.16
N VAL A 760 50.72 -13.84 -5.85
CA VAL A 760 49.77 -14.35 -4.86
C VAL A 760 49.17 -15.67 -5.33
N GLY A 761 48.82 -15.79 -6.61
CA GLY A 761 48.28 -17.01 -7.22
C GLY A 761 49.25 -18.19 -7.18
N ILE A 762 50.56 -17.96 -7.34
CA ILE A 762 51.60 -18.98 -7.18
C ILE A 762 51.78 -19.35 -5.70
N LYS A 763 51.97 -18.36 -4.82
CA LYS A 763 52.21 -18.58 -3.38
C LYS A 763 51.03 -19.27 -2.68
N LYS A 764 49.80 -19.01 -3.11
CA LYS A 764 48.57 -19.61 -2.56
C LYS A 764 48.03 -20.78 -3.40
N GLN A 765 48.73 -21.18 -4.46
CA GLN A 765 48.33 -22.25 -5.40
C GLN A 765 46.92 -22.07 -6.01
N VAL A 766 46.44 -20.83 -6.17
CA VAL A 766 45.10 -20.55 -6.71
C VAL A 766 45.17 -20.47 -8.24
N LYS A 767 44.73 -21.53 -8.94
CA LYS A 767 44.70 -21.59 -10.41
C LYS A 767 43.94 -20.42 -11.04
N THR A 768 42.77 -20.09 -10.51
CA THR A 768 41.90 -19.02 -11.04
C THR A 768 42.58 -17.65 -11.03
N LEU A 769 43.31 -17.32 -9.95
CA LEU A 769 43.99 -16.03 -9.82
C LEU A 769 45.17 -15.89 -10.80
N ARG A 770 45.87 -17.00 -11.09
CA ARG A 770 46.92 -17.04 -12.14
C ARG A 770 46.34 -16.81 -13.54
N ILE A 771 45.17 -17.37 -13.84
CA ILE A 771 44.47 -17.15 -15.11
C ILE A 771 44.03 -15.69 -15.24
N ILE A 772 43.50 -15.09 -14.17
CA ILE A 772 43.12 -13.66 -14.14
C ILE A 772 44.34 -12.79 -14.40
N ALA A 773 45.47 -13.06 -13.73
CA ALA A 773 46.72 -12.33 -13.93
C ALA A 773 47.20 -12.36 -15.39
N LEU A 774 47.25 -13.55 -16.00
CA LEU A 774 47.63 -13.72 -17.40
C LEU A 774 46.64 -13.03 -18.35
N SER A 775 45.34 -13.09 -18.04
CA SER A 775 44.29 -12.44 -18.84
C SER A 775 44.40 -10.92 -18.78
N LEU A 776 44.65 -10.35 -17.59
CA LEU A 776 44.86 -8.91 -17.41
C LEU A 776 46.12 -8.42 -18.13
N LEU A 777 47.20 -9.19 -18.08
CA LEU A 777 48.43 -8.90 -18.81
C LEU A 777 48.18 -8.95 -20.33
N GLY A 778 47.48 -9.97 -20.82
CA GLY A 778 47.07 -10.07 -22.22
C GLY A 778 46.20 -8.89 -22.67
N LEU A 779 45.22 -8.49 -21.85
CA LEU A 779 44.37 -7.32 -22.10
C LEU A 779 45.18 -6.02 -22.14
N THR A 780 46.18 -5.89 -21.27
CA THR A 780 47.09 -4.73 -21.26
C THR A 780 47.90 -4.65 -22.54
N ILE A 781 48.43 -5.77 -23.03
CA ILE A 781 49.13 -5.84 -24.32
C ILE A 781 48.17 -5.47 -25.45
N VAL A 782 47.00 -6.10 -25.54
CA VAL A 782 46.01 -5.82 -26.58
C VAL A 782 45.62 -4.34 -26.59
N LYS A 783 45.41 -3.73 -25.42
CA LYS A 783 45.12 -2.29 -25.30
C LYS A 783 46.27 -1.43 -25.82
N LEU A 784 47.52 -1.72 -25.41
CA LEU A 784 48.72 -1.03 -25.90
C LEU A 784 48.80 -1.10 -27.43
N PHE A 785 48.41 -2.22 -28.03
CA PHE A 785 48.50 -2.43 -29.48
C PHE A 785 47.37 -1.81 -30.30
N PHE A 786 46.12 -1.86 -29.84
CA PHE A 786 44.97 -1.37 -30.62
C PHE A 786 44.60 0.08 -30.30
N TYR A 787 44.72 0.48 -29.04
CA TYR A 787 44.32 1.81 -28.59
C TYR A 787 45.49 2.80 -28.60
N ASP A 788 46.68 2.38 -28.15
CA ASP A 788 47.82 3.30 -27.97
C ASP A 788 48.69 3.48 -29.24
N ILE A 789 48.70 2.51 -30.18
CA ILE A 789 49.43 2.60 -31.48
C ILE A 789 48.72 3.50 -32.51
N SER A 790 47.45 3.85 -32.29
CA SER A 790 46.64 4.62 -33.25
C SER A 790 47.20 6.01 -33.60
N ASN A 791 48.12 6.56 -32.78
CA ASN A 791 48.79 7.85 -32.98
C ASN A 791 50.31 7.77 -33.19
N ILE A 792 50.87 6.57 -33.45
CA ILE A 792 52.32 6.41 -33.74
C ILE A 792 52.56 6.56 -35.25
N SER A 793 53.69 7.18 -35.63
CA SER A 793 54.16 7.22 -37.03
C SER A 793 54.15 5.82 -37.68
N GLU A 794 53.87 5.74 -38.99
CA GLU A 794 53.76 4.48 -39.75
C GLU A 794 54.92 3.50 -39.48
N THR A 795 56.13 4.00 -39.25
CA THR A 795 57.33 3.21 -38.91
C THR A 795 57.30 2.57 -37.52
N GLY A 796 56.73 3.25 -36.51
CA GLY A 796 56.59 2.71 -35.16
C GLY A 796 55.55 1.60 -35.07
N LYS A 797 54.52 1.62 -35.94
CA LYS A 797 53.54 0.53 -36.07
C LYS A 797 54.25 -0.78 -36.48
N ILE A 798 55.16 -0.71 -37.46
CA ILE A 798 55.89 -1.87 -37.99
C ILE A 798 56.79 -2.51 -36.91
N ILE A 799 57.52 -1.69 -36.15
CA ILE A 799 58.41 -2.17 -35.07
C ILE A 799 57.60 -2.81 -33.93
N SER A 800 56.45 -2.22 -33.57
CA SER A 800 55.55 -2.80 -32.58
C SER A 800 55.00 -4.17 -33.03
N PHE A 801 54.59 -4.34 -34.30
CA PHE A 801 54.11 -5.63 -34.82
C PHE A 801 55.18 -6.74 -34.78
N ILE A 802 56.45 -6.40 -35.02
CA ILE A 802 57.57 -7.35 -34.92
C ILE A 802 57.77 -7.78 -33.46
N LEU A 803 57.75 -6.83 -32.52
CA LEU A 803 57.85 -7.11 -31.09
C LEU A 803 56.65 -7.93 -30.57
N LEU A 804 55.44 -7.73 -31.11
CA LEU A 804 54.26 -8.55 -30.81
C LEU A 804 54.45 -10.01 -31.24
N GLY A 805 55.00 -10.23 -32.44
CA GLY A 805 55.32 -11.58 -32.92
C GLY A 805 56.30 -12.31 -32.00
N ILE A 806 57.33 -11.60 -31.55
CA ILE A 806 58.32 -12.13 -30.59
C ILE A 806 57.68 -12.42 -29.22
N LEU A 807 56.80 -11.54 -28.73
CA LEU A 807 56.10 -11.71 -27.45
C LEU A 807 55.15 -12.91 -27.47
N ILE A 808 54.41 -13.11 -28.56
CA ILE A 808 53.54 -14.28 -28.77
C ILE A 808 54.37 -15.58 -28.84
N LEU A 809 55.53 -15.54 -29.50
CA LEU A 809 56.48 -16.66 -29.51
C LEU A 809 56.99 -17.01 -28.11
N ILE A 810 57.31 -16.01 -27.29
CA ILE A 810 57.74 -16.21 -25.89
C ILE A 810 56.58 -16.79 -25.05
N ILE A 811 55.35 -16.28 -25.20
CA ILE A 811 54.17 -16.83 -24.50
C ILE A 811 53.90 -18.28 -24.93
N SER A 812 54.01 -18.58 -26.22
CA SER A 812 53.87 -19.95 -26.77
C SER A 812 54.94 -20.89 -26.22
N PHE A 813 56.18 -20.42 -26.13
CA PHE A 813 57.31 -21.16 -25.56
C PHE A 813 57.12 -21.44 -24.06
N VAL A 814 56.67 -20.44 -23.29
CA VAL A 814 56.36 -20.60 -21.86
C VAL A 814 55.19 -21.56 -21.65
N TYR A 815 54.14 -21.49 -22.49
CA TYR A 815 53.00 -22.41 -22.42
C TYR A 815 53.40 -23.87 -22.73
N GLN A 816 54.24 -24.09 -23.74
CA GLN A 816 54.79 -25.41 -24.03
C GLN A 816 55.63 -25.96 -22.88
N LYS A 817 56.46 -25.14 -22.22
CA LYS A 817 57.26 -25.57 -21.07
C LYS A 817 56.42 -25.89 -19.82
N ILE A 818 55.29 -25.20 -19.63
CA ILE A 818 54.33 -25.48 -18.54
C ILE A 818 53.56 -26.78 -18.80
N LYS A 819 53.27 -27.12 -20.07
CA LYS A 819 52.59 -28.37 -20.45
C LYS A 819 53.48 -29.61 -20.20
N VAL A 820 54.79 -29.48 -20.36
CA VAL A 820 55.77 -30.56 -20.10
C VAL A 820 55.90 -30.88 -18.59
N LEU A 821 55.64 -29.91 -17.70
CA LEU A 821 55.66 -30.13 -16.24
C LEU A 821 54.38 -30.76 -15.66
N VAL A 822 53.31 -30.88 -16.43
CA VAL A 822 52.00 -31.42 -15.97
C VAL A 822 51.73 -32.85 -16.47
N ILE A 823 52.62 -33.41 -17.30
CA ILE A 823 52.45 -34.76 -17.88
C ILE A 823 53.22 -35.86 -17.11
N ASP A 824 54.07 -35.50 -16.15
CA ASP A 824 54.86 -36.50 -15.38
C ASP A 824 54.21 -36.98 -14.06
N GLU A 825 52.98 -36.57 -13.73
CA GLU A 825 52.25 -37.08 -12.55
C GLU A 825 51.26 -38.23 -12.85
N ASN A 826 51.08 -38.61 -14.12
CA ASN A 826 50.12 -39.67 -14.51
C ASN A 826 50.82 -40.91 -15.12
N LYS A 827 51.86 -41.42 -14.45
CA LYS A 827 52.33 -42.80 -14.68
C LYS A 827 51.96 -43.65 -13.47
N PRO A 828 51.04 -44.63 -13.59
CA PRO A 828 50.71 -45.52 -12.48
C PRO A 828 51.89 -46.45 -12.20
N THR A 829 52.40 -46.42 -10.97
CA THR A 829 53.18 -47.51 -10.37
C THR A 829 52.29 -48.74 -10.27
N SER A 830 52.53 -49.75 -11.11
CA SER A 830 51.99 -51.09 -10.94
C SER A 830 52.83 -51.84 -9.91
N GLU A 831 52.16 -52.31 -8.87
CA GLU A 831 52.67 -53.14 -7.79
C GLU A 831 53.27 -54.46 -8.28
N THR A 832 54.21 -54.95 -7.48
CA THR A 832 55.04 -56.12 -7.71
C THR A 832 54.41 -57.35 -7.04
N HIS A 833 54.10 -58.38 -7.82
CA HIS A 833 53.91 -59.79 -7.44
C HIS A 833 54.35 -60.57 -8.69
N GLU A 834 55.25 -61.55 -8.71
CA GLU A 834 55.69 -62.54 -7.74
C GLU A 834 57.11 -63.03 -8.07
N ILE A 835 57.81 -63.56 -7.06
CA ILE A 835 59.03 -64.35 -7.20
C ILE A 835 58.64 -65.82 -7.40
N LYS A 836 59.26 -66.42 -8.43
CA LYS A 836 59.44 -67.83 -8.81
C LYS A 836 58.58 -68.40 -9.94
#